data_AF-A0A6G4PKB7-F1
#
_entry.id   AF-A0A6G4PKB7-F1
#
_cell.length_a   1.000
_cell.length_b   1.000
_cell.length_c   1.000
_cell.angle_alpha   90.00
_cell.angle_beta   90.00
_cell.angle_gamma   90.00
#
_symmetry.space_group_name_H-M   'P 1'
#
loop_
_entity.id
_entity.type
_entity.pdbx_description
1 polymer ?
#
loop_
_entity_poly.entity_id
_entity_poly.type
_entity_poly.pdbx_seq_one_letter_code
_entity_poly.pdbx_strand_id
1 'polypeptide(L)'
;MNKIYNIVWNESSGMWVVTSELTRKGGQRHRKIKKTMLAGLIAGLILPTMPTMAQMYNDQTLEADDPTMELSAGDTANNTIINGGAQIIFNGGTASTTLINEGYQEVSSGGSAIDTTIEGGMQTVFDGGIVSGTIINGGEQYISSGGSAINTILDGYQTVFNGGNATNTTINGGFQEVSSGGSATSTTINGGFQTLYDSGIASGTIISSGFQLISSGGSATDTTIKGGIQEVGEGGSASVTTINDGFQFISSGGSATSTTINSGWQEISSGGSATETVINGGIQTIYDGGSASEITINSGYQVISSGGSVTTTTIYSDGEQSITNAGLATGTIISGGEQKVSSGGSAVVTTIEGGLQTVLNGGSVSDTLISGGEQRVSNGGSAVGTTIEGGLQTVLNGGSVNGTIINGGEQHISSGGSAVNTTLDGYQTVFNGGNATNTTINGGFQEVSSGGSATSTTINGGFQEVSSGGSATSTTINGGFQEVSSGGSATSTTINGGFQTLYDSSIASGTIINGGFQIISSGGISTDTTINTSGIQSISSGGSATATTINSGGWQEISSGGSATETTINGGIQWIYDGGSASESSINSGYQVISSGGSVTSTTIYHGGKQSINNAGLATGTIISGGEQRVSSGGSAINTTINGGLQTVFGGGNVSGTLINNGEQRVSSGGSAVDTTIEGGLQTVFGGGSVSGTLINNGEQRVSSGGSVINTTINGGLQTVFGGGNVSGTLINNGEQRVSSGGSAINTTINGGLQTVFGGGNVSGTLINNGEQQVSSDGSVINTTIEGGLQTVFGGGSVSGTLINNGEQRVSSGGSAVDTTINGGLQTVFGDGNVSGTLINNG
;
A
#
# COMPACT_ATOMS: atom_id res chain seq x y z
N MET A 1 -4.26 20.78 47.16
CA MET A 1 -3.85 20.97 48.58
C MET A 1 -5.13 21.00 49.39
N ASN A 2 -5.40 19.99 50.22
CA ASN A 2 -6.75 19.76 50.75
C ASN A 2 -7.12 20.77 51.86
N LYS A 3 -8.35 21.30 51.79
CA LYS A 3 -9.05 21.90 52.91
C LYS A 3 -10.45 21.30 52.97
N ILE A 4 -10.82 20.76 54.12
CA ILE A 4 -12.12 20.13 54.39
C ILE A 4 -13.03 21.22 54.97
N TYR A 5 -14.28 21.27 54.52
CA TYR A 5 -15.31 22.17 55.04
C TYR A 5 -16.48 21.35 55.59
N ASN A 6 -17.15 21.85 56.63
CA ASN A 6 -18.37 21.23 57.15
C ASN A 6 -19.58 22.09 56.79
N ILE A 7 -20.61 21.45 56.25
CA ILE A 7 -21.89 22.07 55.88
C ILE A 7 -22.87 21.91 57.05
N VAL A 8 -23.51 22.99 57.48
CA VAL A 8 -24.40 23.01 58.66
C VAL A 8 -25.71 23.72 58.30
N TRP A 9 -26.84 23.18 58.76
CA TRP A 9 -28.15 23.78 58.56
C TRP A 9 -28.32 25.03 59.45
N ASN A 10 -28.80 26.13 58.88
CA ASN A 10 -29.12 27.35 59.62
C ASN A 10 -30.64 27.59 59.67
N GLU A 11 -31.22 27.38 60.85
CA GLU A 11 -32.67 27.56 61.08
C GLU A 11 -33.16 29.01 60.93
N SER A 12 -32.30 30.02 61.00
CA SER A 12 -32.71 31.42 60.80
C SER A 12 -32.66 31.89 59.34
N SER A 13 -32.15 31.08 58.42
CA SER A 13 -32.13 31.37 56.98
C SER A 13 -32.71 30.27 56.11
N GLY A 14 -33.00 29.09 56.67
CA GLY A 14 -33.61 27.97 55.93
C GLY A 14 -32.69 27.32 54.88
N MET A 15 -31.36 27.43 55.06
CA MET A 15 -30.38 26.94 54.09
C MET A 15 -29.23 26.16 54.77
N TRP A 16 -28.58 25.30 53.99
CA TRP A 16 -27.30 24.69 54.33
C TRP A 16 -26.16 25.66 54.05
N VAL A 17 -25.28 25.90 55.03
CA VAL A 17 -24.19 26.88 54.94
C VAL A 17 -22.84 26.21 55.19
N VAL A 18 -21.85 26.52 54.35
CA VAL A 18 -20.48 25.99 54.44
C VAL A 18 -19.70 26.76 55.51
N THR A 19 -19.05 26.06 56.45
CA THR A 19 -18.32 26.67 57.56
C THR A 19 -16.85 26.23 57.61
N SER A 20 -15.98 27.16 58.05
CA SER A 20 -14.54 26.93 58.27
C SER A 20 -14.26 26.60 59.74
N GLU A 21 -13.40 25.62 59.99
CA GLU A 21 -13.20 25.01 61.33
C GLU A 21 -12.33 25.87 62.28
N LEU A 22 -12.76 27.10 62.61
CA LEU A 22 -11.96 28.00 63.45
C LEU A 22 -12.73 28.88 64.46
N THR A 23 -13.86 28.42 65.00
CA THR A 23 -14.57 29.07 66.13
C THR A 23 -14.91 28.10 67.27
N ARG A 24 -14.08 28.05 68.31
CA ARG A 24 -14.32 27.22 69.52
C ARG A 24 -15.26 27.90 70.53
N LYS A 25 -16.52 27.51 70.46
CA LYS A 25 -17.36 27.04 71.59
C LYS A 25 -17.19 27.69 72.98
N GLY A 26 -18.17 28.53 73.35
CA GLY A 26 -18.76 28.53 74.71
C GLY A 26 -18.48 29.73 75.62
N GLY A 27 -19.54 30.50 75.96
CA GLY A 27 -19.46 31.66 76.85
C GLY A 27 -20.81 32.16 77.40
N GLN A 28 -21.57 31.30 78.08
CA GLN A 28 -22.68 31.75 78.95
C GLN A 28 -22.13 32.44 80.21
N ARG A 29 -22.79 33.35 80.95
CA ARG A 29 -24.11 34.05 80.87
C ARG A 29 -24.06 35.17 81.95
N HIS A 30 -24.85 36.25 81.83
CA HIS A 30 -25.98 36.54 82.74
C HIS A 30 -26.65 37.92 82.54
N ARG A 31 -27.94 38.00 82.91
CA ARG A 31 -28.73 39.25 83.08
C ARG A 31 -28.74 39.68 84.55
N LYS A 32 -28.59 40.99 84.83
CA LYS A 32 -29.39 41.87 85.75
C LYS A 32 -28.55 43.11 86.14
N ILE A 33 -28.94 44.35 85.80
CA ILE A 33 -30.06 45.21 86.28
C ILE A 33 -29.68 46.05 87.54
N LYS A 34 -30.09 47.34 87.51
CA LYS A 34 -29.92 48.42 88.52
C LYS A 34 -28.53 49.10 88.52
N LYS A 35 -28.40 50.42 88.78
CA LYS A 35 -29.36 51.40 89.35
C LYS A 35 -29.00 52.87 88.96
N THR A 36 -30.02 53.72 88.68
CA THR A 36 -30.23 55.15 89.12
C THR A 36 -29.07 56.18 89.20
N MET A 37 -29.21 57.49 88.93
CA MET A 37 -30.37 58.41 88.72
C MET A 37 -29.87 59.76 88.10
N LEU A 38 -30.67 60.49 87.28
CA LEU A 38 -31.43 61.75 87.58
C LEU A 38 -30.61 63.06 87.70
N ALA A 39 -31.00 64.25 87.21
CA ALA A 39 -31.84 64.71 86.07
C ALA A 39 -31.70 66.24 85.85
N GLY A 40 -32.31 66.78 84.77
CA GLY A 40 -32.40 68.21 84.42
C GLY A 40 -32.67 68.37 82.91
N LEU A 41 -33.88 68.46 82.34
CA LEU A 41 -35.17 69.01 82.80
C LEU A 41 -35.09 70.55 82.97
N ILE A 42 -35.80 71.42 82.24
CA ILE A 42 -36.97 71.35 81.31
C ILE A 42 -36.73 72.32 80.10
N ALA A 43 -37.47 72.44 78.98
CA ALA A 43 -38.70 71.83 78.40
C ALA A 43 -38.71 72.09 76.85
N GLY A 44 -39.82 71.77 76.15
CA GLY A 44 -40.46 72.83 75.34
C GLY A 44 -40.60 72.74 73.81
N LEU A 45 -40.96 71.61 73.20
CA LEU A 45 -41.82 71.62 71.98
C LEU A 45 -42.39 70.21 71.68
N ILE A 46 -43.62 69.96 72.14
CA ILE A 46 -44.47 68.93 71.56
C ILE A 46 -45.30 69.64 70.48
N LEU A 47 -44.92 69.46 69.21
CA LEU A 47 -45.89 69.65 68.14
C LEU A 47 -46.86 68.45 68.20
N PRO A 48 -48.18 68.67 68.05
CA PRO A 48 -49.08 67.55 67.89
C PRO A 48 -48.77 66.86 66.56
N THR A 49 -48.48 65.56 66.61
CA THR A 49 -48.73 64.69 65.45
C THR A 49 -50.24 64.62 65.26
N MET A 50 -50.79 65.65 64.61
CA MET A 50 -52.08 65.50 63.96
C MET A 50 -51.96 64.33 62.99
N PRO A 51 -52.98 63.47 62.84
CA PRO A 51 -52.96 62.52 61.75
C PRO A 51 -52.88 63.32 60.44
N THR A 52 -51.78 63.18 59.72
CA THR A 52 -51.74 63.50 58.29
C THR A 52 -52.77 62.60 57.64
N MET A 53 -53.95 63.16 57.36
CA MET A 53 -54.99 62.41 56.68
C MET A 53 -54.49 62.19 55.26
N ALA A 54 -54.25 60.92 54.92
CA ALA A 54 -53.96 60.45 53.58
C ALA A 54 -54.76 61.25 52.54
N GLN A 55 -54.07 62.05 51.76
CA GLN A 55 -54.69 62.90 50.74
C GLN A 55 -54.95 62.05 49.50
N MET A 56 -56.20 62.07 49.04
CA MET A 56 -56.64 61.35 47.86
C MET A 56 -56.89 62.35 46.74
N TYR A 57 -56.00 62.35 45.76
CA TYR A 57 -56.07 63.14 44.55
C TYR A 57 -56.67 62.26 43.44
N ASN A 58 -57.79 62.68 42.85
CA ASN A 58 -58.40 62.00 41.70
C ASN A 58 -58.56 62.99 40.56
N ASP A 59 -58.38 62.54 39.31
CA ASP A 59 -58.70 63.31 38.10
C ASP A 59 -57.98 64.68 38.05
N GLN A 60 -56.68 64.70 38.37
CA GLN A 60 -55.86 65.92 38.45
C GLN A 60 -55.07 66.15 37.17
N THR A 61 -54.86 67.43 36.81
CA THR A 61 -53.96 67.84 35.73
C THR A 61 -52.88 68.77 36.28
N LEU A 62 -51.62 68.48 35.98
CA LEU A 62 -50.44 69.24 36.37
C LEU A 62 -49.86 69.93 35.14
N GLU A 63 -50.30 71.15 34.90
CA GLU A 63 -49.85 72.00 33.79
C GLU A 63 -48.45 72.58 34.05
N ALA A 64 -47.76 73.02 33.00
CA ALA A 64 -46.41 73.59 33.10
C ALA A 64 -46.28 74.85 33.97
N ASP A 65 -47.39 75.47 34.40
CA ASP A 65 -47.43 76.62 35.32
C ASP A 65 -47.91 76.30 36.76
N ASP A 66 -48.34 75.06 37.05
CA ASP A 66 -48.56 74.56 38.42
C ASP A 66 -47.59 73.41 38.75
N PRO A 67 -46.44 73.69 39.39
CA PRO A 67 -45.19 73.01 39.05
C PRO A 67 -45.01 71.61 39.63
N THR A 68 -45.63 71.26 40.76
CA THR A 68 -45.29 69.99 41.46
C THR A 68 -46.40 69.46 42.37
N MET A 69 -46.75 68.18 42.20
CA MET A 69 -47.49 67.37 43.17
C MET A 69 -46.52 66.48 43.96
N GLU A 70 -46.48 66.60 45.29
CA GLU A 70 -45.74 65.68 46.16
C GLU A 70 -46.69 64.68 46.85
N LEU A 71 -46.36 63.39 46.85
CA LEU A 71 -47.12 62.33 47.54
C LEU A 71 -46.29 61.74 48.67
N SER A 72 -46.80 61.83 49.91
CA SER A 72 -46.16 61.33 51.13
C SER A 72 -46.84 60.07 51.67
N ALA A 73 -46.38 59.58 52.83
CA ALA A 73 -46.81 58.32 53.43
C ALA A 73 -48.34 58.21 53.64
N GLY A 74 -48.99 57.41 52.80
CA GLY A 74 -50.43 57.16 52.78
C GLY A 74 -51.21 57.95 51.73
N ASP A 75 -50.59 58.95 51.08
CA ASP A 75 -51.25 59.74 50.03
C ASP A 75 -51.39 58.93 48.74
N THR A 76 -52.50 59.15 48.04
CA THR A 76 -52.82 58.45 46.78
C THR A 76 -53.21 59.43 45.70
N ALA A 77 -52.62 59.29 44.51
CA ALA A 77 -53.05 59.98 43.30
C ALA A 77 -53.57 58.95 42.29
N ASN A 78 -54.75 59.21 41.71
CA ASN A 78 -55.34 58.36 40.68
C ASN A 78 -55.82 59.19 39.49
N ASN A 79 -55.61 58.69 38.27
CA ASN A 79 -55.97 59.38 37.02
C ASN A 79 -55.35 60.80 36.96
N THR A 80 -54.01 60.86 37.03
CA THR A 80 -53.25 62.13 36.97
C THR A 80 -52.69 62.37 35.58
N ILE A 81 -52.91 63.55 35.01
CA ILE A 81 -52.30 63.99 33.75
C ILE A 81 -51.19 64.98 34.08
N ILE A 82 -49.96 64.73 33.63
CA ILE A 82 -48.80 65.60 33.83
C ILE A 82 -48.47 66.27 32.50
N ASN A 83 -49.04 67.45 32.27
CA ASN A 83 -48.95 68.22 31.03
C ASN A 83 -47.85 69.29 31.14
N GLY A 84 -46.59 68.85 31.25
CA GLY A 84 -45.43 69.72 31.50
C GLY A 84 -45.14 70.06 32.97
N GLY A 85 -46.03 69.72 33.91
CA GLY A 85 -45.76 69.78 35.36
C GLY A 85 -44.88 68.62 35.88
N ALA A 86 -44.83 68.44 37.20
CA ALA A 86 -44.11 67.32 37.83
C ALA A 86 -44.90 66.62 38.95
N GLN A 87 -44.67 65.31 39.14
CA GLN A 87 -45.15 64.55 40.30
C GLN A 87 -43.98 63.84 40.99
N ILE A 88 -43.88 63.93 42.33
CA ILE A 88 -42.81 63.31 43.12
C ILE A 88 -43.44 62.39 44.17
N ILE A 89 -43.07 61.11 44.16
CA ILE A 89 -43.63 60.08 45.03
C ILE A 89 -42.60 59.64 46.07
N PHE A 90 -42.84 60.00 47.33
CA PHE A 90 -42.00 59.63 48.46
C PHE A 90 -42.49 58.36 49.18
N ASN A 91 -41.76 57.97 50.23
CA ASN A 91 -42.00 56.75 51.00
C ASN A 91 -43.46 56.59 51.46
N GLY A 92 -44.12 55.54 50.96
CA GLY A 92 -45.51 55.21 51.27
C GLY A 92 -46.57 56.01 50.52
N GLY A 93 -46.18 56.92 49.62
CA GLY A 93 -47.08 57.52 48.63
C GLY A 93 -47.33 56.58 47.45
N THR A 94 -48.47 56.72 46.76
CA THR A 94 -48.78 55.89 45.58
C THR A 94 -49.50 56.68 44.49
N ALA A 95 -48.98 56.64 43.26
CA ALA A 95 -49.72 57.04 42.07
C ALA A 95 -50.25 55.81 41.30
N SER A 96 -51.46 55.91 40.75
CA SER A 96 -52.05 54.93 39.84
C SER A 96 -52.68 55.62 38.64
N THR A 97 -52.61 55.04 37.44
CA THR A 97 -53.19 55.64 36.22
C THR A 97 -52.63 57.05 35.97
N THR A 98 -51.35 57.15 35.61
CA THR A 98 -50.72 58.46 35.34
C THR A 98 -50.40 58.61 33.86
N LEU A 99 -50.80 59.72 33.23
CA LEU A 99 -50.44 60.07 31.86
C LEU A 99 -49.42 61.22 31.89
N ILE A 100 -48.21 61.00 31.38
CA ILE A 100 -47.19 62.03 31.22
C ILE A 100 -47.19 62.50 29.76
N ASN A 101 -47.36 63.81 29.58
CA ASN A 101 -47.33 64.51 28.30
C ASN A 101 -46.39 65.72 28.44
N GLU A 102 -45.13 65.53 28.08
CA GLU A 102 -44.01 66.49 28.21
C GLU A 102 -43.66 66.90 29.66
N GLY A 103 -44.19 66.19 30.67
CA GLY A 103 -43.93 66.41 32.09
C GLY A 103 -42.91 65.47 32.74
N TYR A 104 -42.83 65.48 34.07
CA TYR A 104 -41.91 64.67 34.86
C TYR A 104 -42.59 63.84 35.97
N GLN A 105 -42.14 62.62 36.21
CA GLN A 105 -42.49 61.85 37.43
C GLN A 105 -41.24 61.27 38.10
N GLU A 106 -41.02 61.61 39.38
CA GLU A 106 -40.02 60.96 40.24
C GLU A 106 -40.69 59.92 41.15
N VAL A 107 -40.10 58.73 41.22
CA VAL A 107 -40.46 57.69 42.19
C VAL A 107 -39.26 57.44 43.10
N SER A 108 -39.34 58.03 44.29
CA SER A 108 -38.30 58.04 45.32
C SER A 108 -38.46 56.87 46.31
N SER A 109 -37.54 56.75 47.28
CA SER A 109 -37.43 55.55 48.13
C SER A 109 -38.71 55.19 48.89
N GLY A 110 -39.26 54.00 48.62
CA GLY A 110 -40.52 53.50 49.18
C GLY A 110 -41.79 54.08 48.53
N GLY A 111 -41.66 54.90 47.49
CA GLY A 111 -42.77 55.35 46.65
C GLY A 111 -43.14 54.32 45.59
N SER A 112 -44.40 54.39 45.12
CA SER A 112 -44.96 53.45 44.14
C SER A 112 -45.69 54.18 43.01
N ALA A 113 -45.40 53.85 41.75
CA ALA A 113 -46.21 54.24 40.60
C ALA A 113 -46.75 53.02 39.85
N ILE A 114 -48.04 53.04 39.52
CA ILE A 114 -48.75 51.94 38.86
C ILE A 114 -49.45 52.48 37.61
N ASP A 115 -49.38 51.74 36.51
CA ASP A 115 -50.05 52.02 35.23
C ASP A 115 -49.79 53.47 34.76
N THR A 116 -48.51 53.78 34.49
CA THR A 116 -48.06 55.10 34.02
C THR A 116 -47.78 55.09 32.53
N THR A 117 -48.54 55.84 31.73
CA THR A 117 -48.31 56.05 30.30
C THR A 117 -47.47 57.31 30.08
N ILE A 118 -46.43 57.25 29.23
CA ILE A 118 -45.54 58.36 28.89
C ILE A 118 -45.62 58.60 27.38
N GLU A 119 -46.41 59.57 26.94
CA GLU A 119 -46.54 59.96 25.53
C GLU A 119 -45.50 61.03 25.13
N GLY A 120 -44.99 61.76 26.12
CA GLY A 120 -43.80 62.63 26.05
C GLY A 120 -43.32 62.96 27.46
N GLY A 121 -42.10 63.45 27.63
CA GLY A 121 -41.52 63.68 28.96
C GLY A 121 -40.88 62.42 29.58
N MET A 122 -40.71 62.41 30.91
CA MET A 122 -39.75 61.53 31.60
C MET A 122 -40.26 60.97 32.94
N GLN A 123 -39.93 59.71 33.23
CA GLN A 123 -40.05 59.09 34.56
C GLN A 123 -38.66 58.70 35.11
N THR A 124 -38.37 59.00 36.38
CA THR A 124 -37.14 58.54 37.07
C THR A 124 -37.48 57.69 38.29
N VAL A 125 -36.80 56.56 38.44
CA VAL A 125 -36.95 55.62 39.57
C VAL A 125 -35.64 55.58 40.36
N PHE A 126 -35.68 56.02 41.62
CA PHE A 126 -34.52 56.06 42.53
C PHE A 126 -34.49 54.88 43.51
N ASP A 127 -33.46 54.83 44.37
CA ASP A 127 -33.19 53.73 45.32
C ASP A 127 -34.39 53.36 46.18
N GLY A 128 -34.94 52.15 45.98
CA GLY A 128 -36.13 51.65 46.68
C GLY A 128 -37.46 52.20 46.16
N GLY A 129 -37.48 52.97 45.07
CA GLY A 129 -38.69 53.32 44.32
C GLY A 129 -39.12 52.17 43.39
N ILE A 130 -40.42 51.96 43.24
CA ILE A 130 -40.98 50.87 42.43
C ILE A 130 -42.00 51.41 41.42
N VAL A 131 -41.87 51.02 40.16
CA VAL A 131 -42.87 51.30 39.11
C VAL A 131 -43.36 50.01 38.46
N SER A 132 -44.66 49.93 38.17
CA SER A 132 -45.30 48.74 37.57
C SER A 132 -46.27 49.13 36.46
N GLY A 133 -46.22 48.41 35.34
CA GLY A 133 -47.16 48.63 34.23
C GLY A 133 -46.93 49.90 33.42
N THR A 134 -45.70 50.45 33.44
CA THR A 134 -45.37 51.66 32.68
C THR A 134 -45.45 51.41 31.17
N ILE A 135 -46.14 52.26 30.42
CA ILE A 135 -46.20 52.24 28.95
C ILE A 135 -45.46 53.47 28.43
N ILE A 136 -44.40 53.28 27.64
CA ILE A 136 -43.53 54.36 27.16
C ILE A 136 -43.73 54.48 25.65
N ASN A 137 -44.48 55.50 25.22
CA ASN A 137 -44.96 55.71 23.85
C ASN A 137 -44.51 57.08 23.29
N GLY A 138 -43.22 57.41 23.47
CA GLY A 138 -42.62 58.65 22.97
C GLY A 138 -41.63 59.31 23.95
N GLY A 139 -41.80 59.10 25.26
CA GLY A 139 -40.91 59.63 26.30
C GLY A 139 -39.82 58.67 26.79
N GLU A 140 -39.28 58.97 27.97
CA GLU A 140 -38.10 58.31 28.56
C GLU A 140 -38.37 57.75 29.98
N GLN A 141 -37.71 56.64 30.35
CA GLN A 141 -37.64 56.16 31.73
C GLN A 141 -36.19 55.90 32.16
N TYR A 142 -35.80 56.42 33.33
CA TYR A 142 -34.50 56.21 33.95
C TYR A 142 -34.61 55.40 35.23
N ILE A 143 -33.95 54.24 35.29
CA ILE A 143 -33.88 53.39 36.50
C ILE A 143 -32.48 53.53 37.11
N SER A 144 -32.40 54.17 38.27
CA SER A 144 -31.17 54.35 39.04
C SER A 144 -30.89 53.17 39.97
N SER A 145 -29.70 53.15 40.58
CA SER A 145 -29.31 52.20 41.63
C SER A 145 -30.41 51.97 42.67
N GLY A 146 -30.82 50.71 42.84
CA GLY A 146 -31.84 50.29 43.80
C GLY A 146 -33.29 50.56 43.36
N GLY A 147 -33.51 51.26 42.25
CA GLY A 147 -34.83 51.42 41.64
C GLY A 147 -35.27 50.16 40.89
N SER A 148 -36.59 49.97 40.75
CA SER A 148 -37.17 48.84 40.02
C SER A 148 -38.34 49.25 39.12
N ALA A 149 -38.30 48.81 37.85
CA ALA A 149 -39.42 48.86 36.93
C ALA A 149 -39.87 47.44 36.53
N ILE A 150 -41.18 47.22 36.53
CA ILE A 150 -41.79 45.90 36.32
C ILE A 150 -42.89 46.01 35.26
N ASN A 151 -42.95 45.05 34.32
CA ASN A 151 -43.96 44.99 33.26
C ASN A 151 -44.02 46.25 32.37
N THR A 152 -42.86 46.80 32.00
CA THR A 152 -42.79 47.98 31.12
C THR A 152 -43.10 47.61 29.67
N ILE A 153 -43.91 48.40 28.96
CA ILE A 153 -44.11 48.32 27.51
C ILE A 153 -43.34 49.49 26.87
N LEU A 154 -42.49 49.20 25.88
CA LEU A 154 -41.45 50.13 25.41
C LEU A 154 -41.49 50.36 23.89
N ASP A 155 -41.95 51.56 23.54
CA ASP A 155 -41.93 52.16 22.21
C ASP A 155 -41.13 53.49 22.17
N GLY A 156 -40.86 54.10 23.33
CA GLY A 156 -39.88 55.17 23.53
C GLY A 156 -38.51 54.66 24.06
N TYR A 157 -37.96 55.32 25.09
CA TYR A 157 -36.62 55.04 25.62
C TYR A 157 -36.63 54.56 27.09
N GLN A 158 -35.75 53.63 27.45
CA GLN A 158 -35.55 53.17 28.85
C GLN A 158 -34.06 52.92 29.12
N THR A 159 -33.46 53.64 30.08
CA THR A 159 -32.09 53.35 30.55
C THR A 159 -32.09 52.74 31.95
N VAL A 160 -31.33 51.66 32.11
CA VAL A 160 -31.09 50.94 33.37
C VAL A 160 -29.64 51.14 33.79
N PHE A 161 -29.40 52.01 34.77
CA PHE A 161 -28.07 52.30 35.31
C PHE A 161 -27.62 51.26 36.35
N ASN A 162 -26.37 51.39 36.81
CA ASN A 162 -25.74 50.58 37.87
C ASN A 162 -26.71 50.25 39.02
N GLY A 163 -27.00 48.96 39.24
CA GLY A 163 -27.87 48.50 40.33
C GLY A 163 -29.36 48.79 40.18
N GLY A 164 -29.80 49.40 39.07
CA GLY A 164 -31.21 49.51 38.68
C GLY A 164 -31.71 48.21 38.06
N ASN A 165 -33.02 47.93 38.19
CA ASN A 165 -33.61 46.64 37.83
C ASN A 165 -34.86 46.79 36.94
N ALA A 166 -34.74 46.47 35.65
CA ALA A 166 -35.88 46.27 34.75
C ALA A 166 -36.31 44.79 34.75
N THR A 167 -37.61 44.53 34.89
CA THR A 167 -38.17 43.17 34.92
C THR A 167 -39.37 43.07 33.97
N ASN A 168 -39.37 42.06 33.10
CA ASN A 168 -40.43 41.79 32.13
C ASN A 168 -40.76 43.00 31.23
N THR A 169 -39.73 43.65 30.68
CA THR A 169 -39.93 44.73 29.70
C THR A 169 -40.27 44.14 28.32
N THR A 170 -41.30 44.66 27.66
CA THR A 170 -41.70 44.28 26.30
C THR A 170 -41.41 45.44 25.35
N ILE A 171 -40.41 45.27 24.48
CA ILE A 171 -40.01 46.24 23.46
C ILE A 171 -40.75 45.91 22.17
N ASN A 172 -41.54 46.85 21.63
CA ASN A 172 -42.24 46.67 20.36
C ASN A 172 -41.61 47.51 19.23
N GLY A 173 -41.19 48.74 19.52
CA GLY A 173 -40.39 49.58 18.63
C GLY A 173 -39.30 50.42 19.30
N GLY A 174 -39.27 50.48 20.64
CA GLY A 174 -38.40 51.38 21.41
C GLY A 174 -36.95 50.91 21.59
N PHE A 175 -36.23 51.55 22.51
CA PHE A 175 -34.83 51.25 22.82
C PHE A 175 -34.62 51.10 24.33
N GLN A 176 -34.10 49.94 24.75
CA GLN A 176 -33.63 49.70 26.12
C GLN A 176 -32.09 49.76 26.19
N GLU A 177 -31.56 50.59 27.07
CA GLU A 177 -30.15 50.73 27.38
C GLU A 177 -29.87 50.11 28.76
N VAL A 178 -28.88 49.21 28.87
CA VAL A 178 -28.51 48.58 30.15
C VAL A 178 -27.01 48.76 30.35
N SER A 179 -26.63 49.59 31.32
CA SER A 179 -25.25 50.07 31.44
C SER A 179 -24.76 50.19 32.89
N SER A 180 -23.45 50.32 33.05
CA SER A 180 -22.77 50.59 34.33
C SER A 180 -22.98 49.53 35.44
N GLY A 181 -23.54 48.35 35.14
CA GLY A 181 -23.99 47.36 36.14
C GLY A 181 -25.50 47.31 36.37
N GLY A 182 -26.32 47.87 35.48
CA GLY A 182 -27.78 47.68 35.47
C GLY A 182 -28.20 46.25 35.10
N SER A 183 -29.43 45.88 35.48
CA SER A 183 -29.98 44.53 35.30
C SER A 183 -31.32 44.55 34.55
N ALA A 184 -31.42 43.80 33.45
CA ALA A 184 -32.65 43.60 32.68
C ALA A 184 -33.02 42.11 32.63
N THR A 185 -34.16 41.75 33.23
CA THR A 185 -34.61 40.35 33.34
C THR A 185 -35.92 40.11 32.58
N SER A 186 -36.00 38.96 31.90
CA SER A 186 -37.18 38.53 31.11
C SER A 186 -37.62 39.55 30.04
N THR A 187 -36.68 40.26 29.43
CA THR A 187 -37.00 41.25 28.38
C THR A 187 -37.46 40.54 27.10
N THR A 188 -38.57 40.99 26.50
CA THR A 188 -39.11 40.46 25.24
C THR A 188 -39.00 41.52 24.15
N ILE A 189 -38.29 41.23 23.07
CA ILE A 189 -37.99 42.15 21.96
C ILE A 189 -38.80 41.73 20.72
N ASN A 190 -40.03 42.23 20.64
CA ASN A 190 -40.90 42.08 19.47
C ASN A 190 -40.44 42.97 18.30
N GLY A 191 -39.85 44.12 18.63
CA GLY A 191 -39.13 44.99 17.72
C GLY A 191 -38.31 45.99 18.52
N GLY A 192 -37.71 46.96 17.86
CA GLY A 192 -36.78 47.88 18.52
C GLY A 192 -35.47 47.20 18.95
N PHE A 193 -34.81 47.78 19.96
CA PHE A 193 -33.43 47.48 20.32
C PHE A 193 -33.24 47.31 21.83
N GLN A 194 -32.32 46.43 22.22
CA GLN A 194 -31.71 46.38 23.55
C GLN A 194 -30.18 46.50 23.40
N THR A 195 -29.51 47.30 24.22
CA THR A 195 -28.03 47.45 24.19
C THR A 195 -27.44 47.26 25.59
N LEU A 196 -26.43 46.38 25.70
CA LEU A 196 -25.73 46.02 26.94
C LEU A 196 -24.26 46.42 26.85
N TYR A 197 -23.74 47.18 27.82
CA TYR A 197 -22.33 47.56 27.91
C TYR A 197 -21.94 47.95 29.35
N ASP A 198 -20.66 48.21 29.62
CA ASP A 198 -20.14 48.67 30.92
C ASP A 198 -20.65 47.84 32.12
N SER A 199 -20.54 46.52 32.05
CA SER A 199 -21.06 45.57 33.06
C SER A 199 -22.60 45.45 33.15
N GLY A 200 -23.36 46.02 32.22
CA GLY A 200 -24.80 45.81 32.10
C GLY A 200 -25.17 44.35 31.78
N ILE A 201 -26.19 43.81 32.45
CA ILE A 201 -26.56 42.39 32.40
C ILE A 201 -27.99 42.21 31.87
N ALA A 202 -28.16 41.29 30.93
CA ALA A 202 -29.47 40.76 30.53
C ALA A 202 -29.60 39.26 30.88
N SER A 203 -30.80 38.84 31.29
CA SER A 203 -31.09 37.44 31.59
C SER A 203 -32.51 37.03 31.15
N GLY A 204 -32.65 35.86 30.53
CA GLY A 204 -33.95 35.34 30.07
C GLY A 204 -34.57 36.15 28.92
N THR A 205 -33.74 36.74 28.04
CA THR A 205 -34.22 37.65 26.98
C THR A 205 -34.79 36.87 25.80
N ILE A 206 -35.95 37.27 25.29
CA ILE A 206 -36.60 36.64 24.13
C ILE A 206 -36.58 37.62 22.96
N ILE A 207 -35.85 37.29 21.89
CA ILE A 207 -35.74 38.13 20.69
C ILE A 207 -36.64 37.55 19.59
N SER A 208 -37.87 38.07 19.49
CA SER A 208 -38.85 37.63 18.49
C SER A 208 -38.48 38.15 17.09
N SER A 209 -38.21 39.45 16.98
CA SER A 209 -37.91 40.11 15.69
C SER A 209 -37.12 41.43 15.77
N GLY A 210 -36.81 41.93 16.98
CA GLY A 210 -35.91 43.07 17.16
C GLY A 210 -34.43 42.68 17.30
N PHE A 211 -33.63 43.56 17.91
CA PHE A 211 -32.18 43.45 17.99
C PHE A 211 -31.66 43.53 19.45
N GLN A 212 -30.67 42.72 19.81
CA GLN A 212 -29.87 42.87 21.03
C GLN A 212 -28.38 43.08 20.68
N LEU A 213 -27.80 44.20 21.12
CA LEU A 213 -26.37 44.46 21.04
C LEU A 213 -25.69 44.19 22.38
N ILE A 214 -24.60 43.43 22.38
CA ILE A 214 -23.75 43.20 23.55
C ILE A 214 -22.36 43.77 23.22
N SER A 215 -22.01 44.91 23.82
CA SER A 215 -20.73 45.59 23.63
C SER A 215 -19.83 45.43 24.87
N SER A 216 -18.66 46.07 24.87
CA SER A 216 -17.62 45.97 25.90
C SER A 216 -18.15 45.91 27.34
N GLY A 217 -17.85 44.79 28.01
CA GLY A 217 -18.26 44.51 29.39
C GLY A 217 -19.72 44.12 29.58
N GLY A 218 -20.57 44.22 28.56
CA GLY A 218 -21.97 43.77 28.60
C GLY A 218 -22.07 42.24 28.60
N SER A 219 -23.11 41.71 29.23
CA SER A 219 -23.34 40.27 29.34
C SER A 219 -24.80 39.88 29.12
N ALA A 220 -25.07 38.97 28.19
CA ALA A 220 -26.36 38.30 28.05
C ALA A 220 -26.29 36.84 28.48
N THR A 221 -27.33 36.39 29.19
CA THR A 221 -27.51 35.03 29.68
C THR A 221 -28.90 34.52 29.29
N ASP A 222 -29.04 33.23 29.00
CA ASP A 222 -30.33 32.57 28.74
C ASP A 222 -31.17 33.33 27.69
N THR A 223 -30.58 33.59 26.52
CA THR A 223 -31.23 34.37 25.45
C THR A 223 -31.86 33.45 24.42
N THR A 224 -33.15 33.61 24.14
CA THR A 224 -33.90 32.81 23.15
C THR A 224 -34.19 33.65 21.90
N ILE A 225 -33.58 33.31 20.78
CA ILE A 225 -33.82 33.95 19.48
C ILE A 225 -34.89 33.15 18.69
N LYS A 226 -35.87 33.85 18.11
CA LYS A 226 -37.02 33.28 17.38
C LYS A 226 -37.30 33.98 16.03
N GLY A 227 -36.30 34.65 15.47
CA GLY A 227 -36.42 35.42 14.22
C GLY A 227 -35.69 36.77 14.25
N GLY A 228 -35.40 37.31 15.44
CA GLY A 228 -34.60 38.53 15.61
C GLY A 228 -33.08 38.29 15.53
N ILE A 229 -32.32 39.29 15.99
CA ILE A 229 -30.85 39.30 15.92
C ILE A 229 -30.23 39.56 17.30
N GLN A 230 -29.17 38.82 17.62
CA GLN A 230 -28.21 39.16 18.68
C GLN A 230 -26.85 39.46 18.03
N GLU A 231 -26.20 40.57 18.36
CA GLU A 231 -24.79 40.82 18.03
C GLU A 231 -23.93 40.87 19.31
N VAL A 232 -22.83 40.10 19.30
CA VAL A 232 -21.81 40.09 20.34
C VAL A 232 -20.57 40.83 19.81
N GLY A 233 -20.45 42.10 20.18
CA GLY A 233 -19.36 43.01 19.80
C GLY A 233 -18.11 42.89 20.70
N GLU A 234 -17.14 43.78 20.46
CA GLU A 234 -15.85 43.81 21.15
C GLU A 234 -16.01 43.85 22.68
N GLY A 235 -15.52 42.82 23.37
CA GLY A 235 -15.60 42.69 24.82
C GLY A 235 -16.98 42.34 25.36
N GLY A 236 -17.96 42.04 24.50
CA GLY A 236 -19.29 41.54 24.88
C GLY A 236 -19.29 40.03 25.11
N SER A 237 -20.18 39.55 25.98
CA SER A 237 -20.32 38.13 26.33
C SER A 237 -21.76 37.64 26.18
N ALA A 238 -21.98 36.57 25.42
CA ALA A 238 -23.24 35.82 25.36
C ALA A 238 -23.05 34.41 25.94
N SER A 239 -24.00 33.92 26.72
CA SER A 239 -23.96 32.56 27.26
C SER A 239 -25.36 31.92 27.31
N VAL A 240 -25.42 30.61 27.06
CA VAL A 240 -26.68 29.84 27.04
C VAL A 240 -27.69 30.46 26.07
N THR A 241 -27.25 30.73 24.83
CA THR A 241 -28.15 31.28 23.80
C THR A 241 -28.83 30.14 23.03
N THR A 242 -30.16 30.18 22.92
CA THR A 242 -30.95 29.21 22.14
C THR A 242 -31.51 29.87 20.89
N ILE A 243 -30.99 29.50 19.72
CA ILE A 243 -31.46 29.96 18.42
C ILE A 243 -32.48 28.94 17.90
N ASN A 244 -33.74 29.38 17.75
CA ASN A 244 -34.80 28.59 17.12
C ASN A 244 -35.15 29.12 15.73
N ASP A 245 -34.95 30.41 15.50
CA ASP A 245 -34.87 31.07 14.20
C ASP A 245 -34.13 32.41 14.39
N GLY A 246 -33.75 33.08 13.31
CA GLY A 246 -32.97 34.33 13.34
C GLY A 246 -31.46 34.11 13.40
N PHE A 247 -30.73 35.12 13.91
CA PHE A 247 -29.28 35.21 13.79
C PHE A 247 -28.58 35.58 15.11
N GLN A 248 -27.42 34.95 15.36
CA GLN A 248 -26.42 35.42 16.31
C GLN A 248 -25.12 35.76 15.56
N PHE A 249 -24.70 37.03 15.59
CA PHE A 249 -23.42 37.47 15.04
C PHE A 249 -22.40 37.63 16.16
N ILE A 250 -21.20 37.09 15.98
CA ILE A 250 -20.08 37.18 16.93
C ILE A 250 -18.97 37.95 16.22
N SER A 251 -18.92 39.25 16.51
CA SER A 251 -18.01 40.23 15.95
C SER A 251 -16.64 40.19 16.65
N SER A 252 -15.68 40.98 16.17
CA SER A 252 -14.30 40.96 16.67
C SER A 252 -14.22 41.24 18.17
N GLY A 253 -13.57 40.37 18.93
CA GLY A 253 -13.46 40.46 20.39
C GLY A 253 -14.74 40.06 21.16
N GLY A 254 -15.80 39.61 20.47
CA GLY A 254 -17.00 39.05 21.09
C GLY A 254 -16.86 37.57 21.41
N SER A 255 -17.53 37.12 22.48
CA SER A 255 -17.47 35.74 22.97
C SER A 255 -18.87 35.16 23.19
N ALA A 256 -19.15 33.98 22.62
CA ALA A 256 -20.36 33.21 22.90
C ALA A 256 -20.04 31.82 23.50
N THR A 257 -20.76 31.38 24.51
CA THR A 257 -20.61 30.02 25.08
C THR A 257 -21.94 29.27 25.15
N SER A 258 -21.88 27.95 25.01
CA SER A 258 -23.01 27.04 25.28
C SER A 258 -24.24 27.35 24.40
N THR A 259 -24.01 27.71 23.13
CA THR A 259 -25.10 28.11 22.20
C THR A 259 -25.76 26.87 21.58
N THR A 260 -27.09 26.80 21.62
CA THR A 260 -27.87 25.73 20.98
C THR A 260 -28.58 26.27 19.74
N ILE A 261 -28.30 25.70 18.57
CA ILE A 261 -28.86 26.12 17.27
C ILE A 261 -29.83 25.04 16.78
N ASN A 262 -31.11 25.16 17.13
CA ASN A 262 -32.16 24.26 16.66
C ASN A 262 -32.52 24.56 15.20
N SER A 263 -32.65 25.84 14.88
CA SER A 263 -32.74 26.39 13.53
C SER A 263 -32.31 27.87 13.57
N GLY A 264 -32.16 28.52 12.41
CA GLY A 264 -31.47 29.81 12.32
C GLY A 264 -29.96 29.66 12.22
N TRP A 265 -29.23 30.75 12.47
CA TRP A 265 -27.81 30.88 12.13
C TRP A 265 -26.98 31.45 13.29
N GLN A 266 -25.76 30.92 13.46
CA GLN A 266 -24.67 31.61 14.16
C GLN A 266 -23.55 31.94 13.17
N GLU A 267 -23.03 33.16 13.21
CA GLU A 267 -21.91 33.62 12.39
C GLU A 267 -20.75 34.11 13.28
N ILE A 268 -19.54 33.60 13.03
CA ILE A 268 -18.32 34.01 13.72
C ILE A 268 -17.42 34.78 12.76
N SER A 269 -17.30 36.07 13.00
CA SER A 269 -16.44 36.99 12.25
C SER A 269 -15.02 37.06 12.82
N SER A 270 -14.13 37.79 12.15
CA SER A 270 -12.70 37.84 12.47
C SER A 270 -12.42 38.30 13.91
N GLY A 271 -11.74 37.48 14.70
CA GLY A 271 -11.47 37.72 16.12
C GLY A 271 -12.65 37.47 17.06
N GLY A 272 -13.79 36.97 16.56
CA GLY A 272 -14.88 36.43 17.37
C GLY A 272 -14.62 34.98 17.82
N SER A 273 -15.25 34.56 18.91
CA SER A 273 -15.08 33.21 19.47
C SER A 273 -16.40 32.58 19.93
N ALA A 274 -16.61 31.29 19.61
CA ALA A 274 -17.71 30.48 20.14
C ALA A 274 -17.22 29.15 20.75
N THR A 275 -17.74 28.77 21.91
CA THR A 275 -17.47 27.46 22.53
C THR A 275 -18.74 26.69 22.86
N GLU A 276 -18.63 25.36 23.01
CA GLU A 276 -19.73 24.47 23.45
C GLU A 276 -21.00 24.59 22.57
N THR A 277 -20.84 24.81 21.26
CA THR A 277 -22.01 25.03 20.37
C THR A 277 -22.61 23.69 19.93
N VAL A 278 -23.94 23.57 20.08
CA VAL A 278 -24.71 22.37 19.73
C VAL A 278 -25.65 22.69 18.56
N ILE A 279 -25.52 21.99 17.45
CA ILE A 279 -26.33 22.18 16.24
C ILE A 279 -27.31 21.00 16.10
N ASN A 280 -28.61 21.31 16.04
CA ASN A 280 -29.73 20.36 15.93
C ASN A 280 -30.59 20.60 14.68
N GLY A 281 -30.03 21.22 13.63
CA GLY A 281 -30.72 21.52 12.38
C GLY A 281 -30.40 22.90 11.77
N GLY A 282 -29.86 23.84 12.56
CA GLY A 282 -29.42 25.15 12.09
C GLY A 282 -28.05 25.15 11.41
N ILE A 283 -27.48 26.35 11.26
CA ILE A 283 -26.19 26.57 10.59
C ILE A 283 -25.23 27.37 11.48
N GLN A 284 -23.97 26.94 11.55
CA GLN A 284 -22.85 27.73 12.11
C GLN A 284 -21.85 28.05 10.99
N THR A 285 -21.50 29.33 10.80
CA THR A 285 -20.50 29.77 9.81
C THR A 285 -19.33 30.45 10.51
N ILE A 286 -18.10 30.08 10.16
CA ILE A 286 -16.86 30.62 10.70
C ILE A 286 -16.02 31.21 9.56
N TYR A 287 -15.72 32.51 9.66
CA TYR A 287 -14.97 33.29 8.66
C TYR A 287 -13.52 33.59 9.09
N ASP A 288 -12.76 34.29 8.25
CA ASP A 288 -11.32 34.58 8.41
C ASP A 288 -10.95 35.05 9.82
N GLY A 289 -10.11 34.29 10.54
CA GLY A 289 -9.69 34.62 11.91
C GLY A 289 -10.78 34.51 12.99
N GLY A 290 -11.99 34.05 12.65
CA GLY A 290 -12.98 33.59 13.63
C GLY A 290 -12.61 32.22 14.19
N SER A 291 -13.00 31.94 15.44
CA SER A 291 -12.63 30.71 16.15
C SER A 291 -13.83 29.98 16.77
N ALA A 292 -13.85 28.65 16.69
CA ALA A 292 -14.83 27.83 17.40
C ALA A 292 -14.19 26.58 18.04
N SER A 293 -14.70 26.12 19.19
CA SER A 293 -14.24 24.89 19.83
C SER A 293 -15.34 24.10 20.53
N GLU A 294 -15.16 22.77 20.64
CA GLU A 294 -16.06 21.87 21.38
C GLU A 294 -17.49 21.87 20.80
N ILE A 295 -17.56 21.60 19.49
CA ILE A 295 -18.79 21.71 18.69
C ILE A 295 -19.44 20.35 18.53
N THR A 296 -20.75 20.25 18.75
CA THR A 296 -21.53 19.02 18.53
C THR A 296 -22.55 19.24 17.43
N ILE A 297 -22.43 18.53 16.31
CA ILE A 297 -23.39 18.54 15.21
C ILE A 297 -24.23 17.27 15.29
N ASN A 298 -25.41 17.38 15.92
CA ASN A 298 -26.40 16.31 15.92
C ASN A 298 -27.10 16.24 14.55
N SER A 299 -27.42 17.41 14.00
CA SER A 299 -27.89 17.59 12.63
C SER A 299 -27.69 19.04 12.18
N GLY A 300 -27.79 19.29 10.86
CA GLY A 300 -27.52 20.60 10.28
C GLY A 300 -26.06 20.78 9.87
N TYR A 301 -25.61 22.03 9.74
CA TYR A 301 -24.37 22.35 9.01
C TYR A 301 -23.40 23.23 9.81
N GLN A 302 -22.12 22.90 9.76
CA GLN A 302 -21.02 23.83 10.08
C GLN A 302 -20.25 24.15 8.80
N VAL A 303 -19.99 25.44 8.55
CA VAL A 303 -19.22 25.94 7.40
C VAL A 303 -17.98 26.68 7.89
N ILE A 304 -16.80 26.18 7.54
CA ILE A 304 -15.50 26.75 7.89
C ILE A 304 -14.88 27.32 6.62
N SER A 305 -14.79 28.64 6.52
CA SER A 305 -14.37 29.34 5.30
C SER A 305 -13.39 30.48 5.58
N SER A 306 -12.68 30.88 4.53
CA SER A 306 -11.97 32.16 4.42
C SER A 306 -10.77 32.34 5.35
N GLY A 307 -10.36 31.32 6.13
CA GLY A 307 -9.35 31.42 7.19
C GLY A 307 -9.89 31.17 8.60
N GLY A 308 -11.17 30.84 8.74
CA GLY A 308 -11.77 30.44 10.02
C GLY A 308 -11.19 29.12 10.56
N SER A 309 -11.12 29.01 11.89
CA SER A 309 -10.50 27.88 12.58
C SER A 309 -11.44 27.21 13.57
N VAL A 310 -11.54 25.88 13.53
CA VAL A 310 -12.35 25.08 14.44
C VAL A 310 -11.55 23.94 15.05
N THR A 311 -11.68 23.73 16.35
CA THR A 311 -11.17 22.54 17.03
C THR A 311 -12.30 21.68 17.61
N THR A 312 -12.05 20.38 17.77
CA THR A 312 -12.89 19.46 18.57
C THR A 312 -14.37 19.47 18.16
N THR A 313 -14.66 19.10 16.90
CA THR A 313 -16.04 18.91 16.40
C THR A 313 -16.43 17.43 16.42
N THR A 314 -17.60 17.09 16.96
CA THR A 314 -18.22 15.75 16.82
C THR A 314 -19.42 15.81 15.86
N ILE A 315 -19.49 14.89 14.89
CA ILE A 315 -20.52 14.88 13.84
C ILE A 315 -21.29 13.56 13.85
N TYR A 316 -22.60 13.62 14.11
CA TYR A 316 -23.52 12.48 14.06
C TYR A 316 -24.26 12.39 12.71
N SER A 317 -25.05 11.32 12.53
CA SER A 317 -25.57 10.83 11.23
C SER A 317 -26.26 11.84 10.30
N ASP A 318 -26.89 12.89 10.83
CA ASP A 318 -27.61 13.91 10.05
C ASP A 318 -26.89 15.27 10.02
N GLY A 319 -25.62 15.30 10.46
CA GLY A 319 -24.76 16.49 10.54
C GLY A 319 -23.68 16.54 9.46
N GLU A 320 -23.34 17.75 9.02
CA GLU A 320 -22.29 18.01 8.03
C GLU A 320 -21.31 19.12 8.47
N GLN A 321 -20.01 18.87 8.32
CA GLN A 321 -18.95 19.89 8.42
C GLN A 321 -18.33 20.14 7.04
N SER A 322 -18.43 21.37 6.52
CA SER A 322 -17.89 21.77 5.21
C SER A 322 -16.72 22.74 5.37
N ILE A 323 -15.58 22.44 4.75
CA ILE A 323 -14.32 23.16 4.92
C ILE A 323 -13.79 23.62 3.57
N THR A 324 -13.49 24.91 3.44
CA THR A 324 -13.17 25.55 2.15
C THR A 324 -12.33 26.82 2.34
N ASN A 325 -11.72 27.34 1.28
CA ASN A 325 -11.13 28.69 1.22
C ASN A 325 -10.17 29.04 2.38
N ALA A 326 -9.15 28.22 2.67
CA ALA A 326 -8.24 28.35 3.82
C ALA A 326 -8.84 28.14 5.22
N GLY A 327 -10.10 27.70 5.32
CA GLY A 327 -10.67 27.20 6.58
C GLY A 327 -9.97 25.94 7.10
N LEU A 328 -9.86 25.83 8.43
CA LEU A 328 -9.15 24.75 9.12
C LEU A 328 -10.04 24.07 10.17
N ALA A 329 -10.15 22.75 10.13
CA ALA A 329 -10.63 21.93 11.25
C ALA A 329 -9.50 21.09 11.85
N THR A 330 -9.48 20.92 13.17
CA THR A 330 -8.54 20.04 13.88
C THR A 330 -9.24 19.19 14.94
N GLY A 331 -9.01 17.88 14.96
CA GLY A 331 -9.63 16.99 15.95
C GLY A 331 -11.12 16.74 15.72
N THR A 332 -11.55 16.61 14.46
CA THR A 332 -12.94 16.24 14.13
C THR A 332 -13.16 14.75 14.35
N ILE A 333 -14.25 14.37 15.01
CA ILE A 333 -14.71 12.99 15.15
C ILE A 333 -16.00 12.81 14.33
N ILE A 334 -15.97 11.92 13.35
CA ILE A 334 -17.12 11.54 12.53
C ILE A 334 -17.68 10.23 13.10
N SER A 335 -18.90 10.31 13.63
CA SER A 335 -19.63 9.23 14.31
C SER A 335 -20.99 9.01 13.63
N GLY A 336 -20.98 9.00 12.29
CA GLY A 336 -22.13 8.75 11.43
C GLY A 336 -22.33 9.77 10.30
N GLY A 337 -21.98 11.05 10.52
CA GLY A 337 -22.22 12.15 9.59
C GLY A 337 -21.21 12.29 8.46
N GLU A 338 -21.11 13.49 7.87
CA GLU A 338 -20.13 13.78 6.80
C GLU A 338 -19.22 14.99 7.11
N GLN A 339 -17.93 14.86 6.79
CA GLN A 339 -17.01 16.00 6.66
C GLN A 339 -16.60 16.17 5.18
N LYS A 340 -16.80 17.35 4.60
CA LYS A 340 -16.42 17.69 3.22
C LYS A 340 -15.27 18.68 3.21
N VAL A 341 -14.13 18.30 2.63
CA VAL A 341 -12.94 19.14 2.54
C VAL A 341 -12.72 19.53 1.08
N SER A 342 -12.96 20.81 0.78
CA SER A 342 -12.98 21.38 -0.58
C SER A 342 -11.80 22.33 -0.81
N SER A 343 -11.72 22.90 -2.03
CA SER A 343 -10.67 23.83 -2.49
C SER A 343 -10.15 24.79 -1.41
N GLY A 344 -8.90 24.60 -0.99
CA GLY A 344 -8.19 25.40 -0.01
C GLY A 344 -8.54 25.09 1.45
N GLY A 345 -9.53 24.26 1.74
CA GLY A 345 -9.86 23.80 3.09
C GLY A 345 -8.91 22.72 3.59
N SER A 346 -8.71 22.67 4.91
CA SER A 346 -7.85 21.68 5.56
C SER A 346 -8.49 21.01 6.78
N ALA A 347 -8.32 19.69 6.92
CA ALA A 347 -8.67 18.94 8.12
C ALA A 347 -7.46 18.14 8.64
N VAL A 348 -7.18 18.24 9.94
CA VAL A 348 -5.97 17.67 10.58
C VAL A 348 -6.38 16.85 11.80
N VAL A 349 -5.86 15.62 11.93
CA VAL A 349 -6.29 14.66 12.96
C VAL A 349 -7.81 14.48 12.96
N THR A 350 -8.34 13.82 11.92
CA THR A 350 -9.76 13.45 11.85
C THR A 350 -9.92 11.97 12.19
N THR A 351 -10.83 11.63 13.11
CA THR A 351 -11.18 10.25 13.41
C THR A 351 -12.51 9.90 12.76
N ILE A 352 -12.55 8.83 11.96
CA ILE A 352 -13.78 8.28 11.39
C ILE A 352 -14.08 6.98 12.14
N GLU A 353 -15.09 7.03 13.00
CA GLU A 353 -15.66 5.87 13.70
C GLU A 353 -16.85 5.30 12.92
N GLY A 354 -17.55 6.18 12.19
CA GLY A 354 -18.61 5.87 11.23
C GLY A 354 -18.98 7.10 10.42
N GLY A 355 -19.68 6.93 9.30
CA GLY A 355 -19.95 8.03 8.36
C GLY A 355 -18.84 8.19 7.32
N LEU A 356 -18.65 9.42 6.84
CA LEU A 356 -17.87 9.70 5.63
C LEU A 356 -16.98 10.96 5.76
N GLN A 357 -15.72 10.87 5.32
CA GLN A 357 -14.92 12.05 4.99
C GLN A 357 -14.73 12.14 3.48
N THR A 358 -15.23 13.19 2.84
CA THR A 358 -15.10 13.44 1.40
C THR A 358 -14.08 14.54 1.12
N VAL A 359 -12.93 14.19 0.56
CA VAL A 359 -11.89 15.12 0.11
C VAL A 359 -12.08 15.41 -1.38
N LEU A 360 -12.33 16.67 -1.71
CA LEU A 360 -12.63 17.18 -3.04
C LEU A 360 -11.47 18.00 -3.61
N ASN A 361 -11.63 18.49 -4.85
CA ASN A 361 -10.60 19.24 -5.58
C ASN A 361 -10.01 20.41 -4.78
N GLY A 362 -8.70 20.36 -4.53
CA GLY A 362 -7.95 21.35 -3.76
C GLY A 362 -8.13 21.26 -2.24
N GLY A 363 -8.88 20.28 -1.73
CA GLY A 363 -8.97 19.98 -0.30
C GLY A 363 -7.81 19.09 0.16
N SER A 364 -7.32 19.32 1.38
CA SER A 364 -6.17 18.59 1.94
C SER A 364 -6.46 18.08 3.34
N VAL A 365 -6.24 16.79 3.58
CA VAL A 365 -6.38 16.18 4.92
C VAL A 365 -5.09 15.50 5.36
N SER A 366 -4.79 15.54 6.66
CA SER A 366 -3.68 14.78 7.24
C SER A 366 -4.07 14.03 8.50
N ASP A 367 -3.31 12.97 8.79
CA ASP A 367 -3.36 12.22 10.05
C ASP A 367 -4.77 11.68 10.36
N THR A 368 -5.48 11.24 9.33
CA THR A 368 -6.84 10.69 9.47
C THR A 368 -6.78 9.25 9.97
N LEU A 369 -7.47 8.96 11.08
CA LEU A 369 -7.67 7.60 11.58
C LEU A 369 -9.04 7.10 11.12
N ILE A 370 -9.06 5.98 10.41
CA ILE A 370 -10.27 5.24 10.05
C ILE A 370 -10.34 3.99 10.93
N SER A 371 -11.26 3.99 11.90
CA SER A 371 -11.63 2.81 12.68
C SER A 371 -12.96 2.22 12.21
N GLY A 372 -13.78 3.03 11.53
CA GLY A 372 -14.96 2.63 10.77
C GLY A 372 -15.33 3.69 9.71
N GLY A 373 -16.41 3.47 8.97
CA GLY A 373 -16.83 4.39 7.91
C GLY A 373 -15.94 4.37 6.65
N GLU A 374 -15.97 5.46 5.88
CA GLU A 374 -15.23 5.62 4.62
C GLU A 374 -14.49 6.98 4.53
N GLN A 375 -13.26 6.99 4.00
CA GLN A 375 -12.61 8.20 3.49
C GLN A 375 -12.60 8.16 1.95
N ARG A 376 -13.19 9.16 1.30
CA ARG A 376 -13.21 9.32 -0.17
C ARG A 376 -12.28 10.43 -0.63
N VAL A 377 -11.25 10.09 -1.40
CA VAL A 377 -10.31 11.06 -1.97
C VAL A 377 -10.58 11.20 -3.47
N SER A 378 -11.13 12.35 -3.87
CA SER A 378 -11.61 12.64 -5.22
C SER A 378 -10.64 13.49 -6.04
N ASN A 379 -10.96 13.76 -7.31
CA ASN A 379 -10.13 14.52 -8.25
C ASN A 379 -9.55 15.81 -7.66
N GLY A 380 -8.22 15.89 -7.53
CA GLY A 380 -7.49 17.04 -6.99
C GLY A 380 -7.49 17.14 -5.46
N GLY A 381 -8.11 16.20 -4.75
CA GLY A 381 -8.04 16.06 -3.29
C GLY A 381 -6.81 15.26 -2.86
N SER A 382 -6.27 15.58 -1.68
CA SER A 382 -5.05 14.97 -1.14
C SER A 382 -5.24 14.49 0.30
N ALA A 383 -4.82 13.27 0.60
CA ALA A 383 -4.74 12.73 1.97
C ALA A 383 -3.32 12.23 2.30
N VAL A 384 -2.80 12.59 3.48
CA VAL A 384 -1.45 12.22 3.92
C VAL A 384 -1.49 11.56 5.30
N GLY A 385 -0.85 10.41 5.44
CA GLY A 385 -0.75 9.71 6.74
C GLY A 385 -2.06 9.09 7.24
N THR A 386 -2.99 8.75 6.35
CA THR A 386 -4.21 8.02 6.74
C THR A 386 -3.85 6.67 7.36
N THR A 387 -4.32 6.38 8.57
CA THR A 387 -4.23 5.06 9.20
C THR A 387 -5.59 4.39 9.18
N ILE A 388 -5.64 3.14 8.69
CA ILE A 388 -6.84 2.32 8.61
C ILE A 388 -6.66 1.15 9.59
N GLU A 389 -7.47 1.12 10.64
CA GLU A 389 -7.62 -0.02 11.56
C GLU A 389 -8.92 -0.79 11.26
N GLY A 390 -9.92 -0.09 10.69
CA GLY A 390 -11.16 -0.63 10.17
C GLY A 390 -11.77 0.33 9.15
N GLY A 391 -12.86 -0.06 8.48
CA GLY A 391 -13.46 0.74 7.42
C GLY A 391 -12.64 0.74 6.11
N LEU A 392 -12.83 1.80 5.30
CA LEU A 392 -12.39 1.86 3.91
C LEU A 392 -11.77 3.22 3.53
N GLN A 393 -10.66 3.22 2.78
CA GLN A 393 -10.20 4.39 2.01
C GLN A 393 -10.42 4.17 0.51
N THR A 394 -11.30 4.95 -0.11
CA THR A 394 -11.57 4.92 -1.55
C THR A 394 -10.84 6.07 -2.25
N VAL A 395 -9.88 5.74 -3.10
CA VAL A 395 -9.13 6.69 -3.92
C VAL A 395 -9.74 6.72 -5.32
N LEU A 396 -10.42 7.81 -5.65
CA LEU A 396 -11.14 8.01 -6.91
C LEU A 396 -10.26 8.72 -7.97
N ASN A 397 -10.79 8.89 -9.18
CA ASN A 397 -10.08 9.51 -10.31
C ASN A 397 -9.49 10.87 -9.93
N GLY A 398 -8.17 11.02 -10.06
CA GLY A 398 -7.40 12.23 -9.73
C GLY A 398 -7.20 12.47 -8.23
N GLY A 399 -7.66 11.58 -7.36
CA GLY A 399 -7.36 11.59 -5.93
C GLY A 399 -5.97 11.02 -5.64
N SER A 400 -5.26 11.61 -4.68
CA SER A 400 -3.90 11.22 -4.31
C SER A 400 -3.79 10.96 -2.81
N VAL A 401 -3.22 9.79 -2.45
CA VAL A 401 -2.96 9.43 -1.06
C VAL A 401 -1.51 9.00 -0.85
N ASN A 402 -0.89 9.44 0.24
CA ASN A 402 0.52 9.19 0.52
C ASN A 402 0.74 8.74 1.98
N GLY A 403 1.46 7.62 2.15
CA GLY A 403 1.78 7.07 3.46
C GLY A 403 0.60 6.44 4.19
N THR A 404 -0.37 5.86 3.46
CA THR A 404 -1.47 5.12 4.09
C THR A 404 -0.94 3.89 4.82
N ILE A 405 -1.34 3.69 6.08
CA ILE A 405 -1.06 2.48 6.86
C ILE A 405 -2.36 1.69 6.98
N ILE A 406 -2.35 0.40 6.63
CA ILE A 406 -3.53 -0.46 6.59
C ILE A 406 -3.29 -1.64 7.53
N ASN A 407 -3.76 -1.55 8.76
CA ASN A 407 -3.53 -2.48 9.87
C ASN A 407 -4.82 -3.29 10.21
N GLY A 408 -5.59 -3.57 9.16
CA GLY A 408 -7.03 -3.83 9.23
C GLY A 408 -7.75 -2.94 8.22
N GLY A 409 -9.02 -3.25 7.91
CA GLY A 409 -9.77 -2.54 6.87
C GLY A 409 -9.19 -2.67 5.45
N GLU A 410 -9.64 -1.79 4.56
CA GLU A 410 -9.38 -1.88 3.12
C GLU A 410 -8.97 -0.53 2.48
N GLN A 411 -8.20 -0.58 1.39
CA GLN A 411 -7.99 0.56 0.48
C GLN A 411 -8.37 0.18 -0.96
N HIS A 412 -9.25 0.97 -1.58
CA HIS A 412 -9.75 0.75 -2.94
C HIS A 412 -9.23 1.85 -3.88
N ILE A 413 -8.35 1.50 -4.81
CA ILE A 413 -7.74 2.45 -5.75
C ILE A 413 -8.44 2.33 -7.11
N SER A 414 -9.33 3.27 -7.39
CA SER A 414 -10.14 3.32 -8.62
C SER A 414 -9.41 3.96 -9.80
N SER A 415 -10.04 3.91 -10.99
CA SER A 415 -9.51 4.48 -12.23
C SER A 415 -9.04 5.93 -12.09
N GLY A 416 -7.76 6.20 -12.37
CA GLY A 416 -7.13 7.52 -12.23
C GLY A 416 -6.75 7.91 -10.80
N GLY A 417 -7.03 7.07 -9.80
CA GLY A 417 -6.55 7.26 -8.43
C GLY A 417 -5.09 6.83 -8.25
N SER A 418 -4.41 7.43 -7.27
CA SER A 418 -3.02 7.13 -6.94
C SER A 418 -2.80 6.97 -5.44
N ALA A 419 -2.21 5.83 -5.04
CA ALA A 419 -1.71 5.60 -3.70
C ALA A 419 -0.19 5.37 -3.72
N VAL A 420 0.53 6.04 -2.80
CA VAL A 420 1.99 6.01 -2.74
C VAL A 420 2.46 5.68 -1.33
N ASN A 421 3.46 4.81 -1.19
CA ASN A 421 4.08 4.40 0.08
C ASN A 421 3.11 3.72 1.06
N THR A 422 2.13 2.94 0.57
CA THR A 422 1.19 2.21 1.42
C THR A 422 1.91 1.11 2.23
N THR A 423 1.67 1.02 3.53
CA THR A 423 2.07 -0.12 4.37
C THR A 423 0.86 -1.02 4.61
N LEU A 424 0.98 -2.32 4.31
CA LEU A 424 -0.15 -3.21 4.10
C LEU A 424 -0.06 -4.49 4.94
N ASP A 425 -0.94 -4.53 5.95
CA ASP A 425 -1.25 -5.68 6.80
C ASP A 425 -2.75 -6.08 6.72
N GLY A 426 -3.62 -5.18 6.23
CA GLY A 426 -5.00 -5.46 5.78
C GLY A 426 -5.11 -5.76 4.28
N TYR A 427 -6.11 -5.18 3.61
CA TYR A 427 -6.42 -5.41 2.18
C TYR A 427 -6.22 -4.15 1.31
N GLN A 428 -5.73 -4.31 0.07
CA GLN A 428 -5.66 -3.25 -0.92
C GLN A 428 -6.06 -3.78 -2.30
N THR A 429 -7.04 -3.15 -2.97
CA THR A 429 -7.40 -3.46 -4.36
C THR A 429 -7.01 -2.33 -5.30
N VAL A 430 -6.30 -2.67 -6.37
CA VAL A 430 -5.97 -1.79 -7.49
C VAL A 430 -6.89 -2.11 -8.66
N PHE A 431 -7.97 -1.34 -8.81
CA PHE A 431 -8.93 -1.52 -9.89
C PHE A 431 -8.43 -0.93 -11.22
N ASN A 432 -9.20 -1.15 -12.29
CA ASN A 432 -8.90 -0.70 -13.66
C ASN A 432 -8.49 0.79 -13.75
N GLY A 433 -7.23 1.06 -14.10
CA GLY A 433 -6.64 2.40 -14.22
C GLY A 433 -6.21 3.03 -12.89
N GLY A 434 -6.35 2.32 -11.76
CA GLY A 434 -5.79 2.69 -10.46
C GLY A 434 -4.29 2.37 -10.38
N ASN A 435 -3.57 3.13 -9.56
CA ASN A 435 -2.10 3.07 -9.49
C ASN A 435 -1.63 2.99 -8.02
N ALA A 436 -1.00 1.86 -7.64
CA ALA A 436 -0.33 1.69 -6.36
C ALA A 436 1.19 1.72 -6.55
N THR A 437 1.91 2.57 -5.79
CA THR A 437 3.37 2.71 -5.89
C THR A 437 4.03 2.54 -4.52
N ASN A 438 5.14 1.79 -4.46
CA ASN A 438 5.89 1.51 -3.23
C ASN A 438 5.05 0.86 -2.11
N THR A 439 4.11 -0.03 -2.46
CA THR A 439 3.31 -0.75 -1.44
C THR A 439 4.19 -1.79 -0.73
N THR A 440 4.26 -1.73 0.60
CA THR A 440 5.03 -2.69 1.42
C THR A 440 4.07 -3.64 2.14
N ILE A 441 4.05 -4.90 1.72
CA ILE A 441 3.16 -5.95 2.23
C ILE A 441 3.90 -6.75 3.30
N ASN A 442 3.52 -6.55 4.56
CA ASN A 442 4.12 -7.25 5.69
C ASN A 442 3.41 -8.57 5.93
N GLY A 443 2.12 -8.54 6.29
CA GLY A 443 1.23 -9.71 6.37
C GLY A 443 -0.04 -9.62 5.51
N GLY A 444 -0.32 -8.48 4.88
CA GLY A 444 -1.58 -8.22 4.17
C GLY A 444 -1.68 -8.81 2.76
N PHE A 445 -2.70 -8.37 2.02
CA PHE A 445 -3.02 -8.83 0.66
C PHE A 445 -3.23 -7.65 -0.29
N GLN A 446 -2.47 -7.61 -1.40
CA GLN A 446 -2.67 -6.69 -2.52
C GLN A 446 -3.31 -7.41 -3.71
N GLU A 447 -4.51 -7.00 -4.12
CA GLU A 447 -5.14 -7.43 -5.36
C GLU A 447 -4.81 -6.42 -6.48
N VAL A 448 -4.27 -6.88 -7.60
CA VAL A 448 -4.09 -6.07 -8.81
C VAL A 448 -5.08 -6.56 -9.88
N SER A 449 -6.29 -6.01 -9.83
CA SER A 449 -7.40 -6.38 -10.71
C SER A 449 -7.15 -5.95 -12.17
N SER A 450 -8.05 -6.36 -13.07
CA SER A 450 -7.93 -6.08 -14.52
C SER A 450 -7.74 -4.59 -14.84
N GLY A 451 -6.65 -4.24 -15.49
CA GLY A 451 -6.25 -2.86 -15.82
C GLY A 451 -5.65 -2.06 -14.67
N GLY A 452 -5.52 -2.61 -13.46
CA GLY A 452 -4.81 -1.99 -12.34
C GLY A 452 -3.30 -2.11 -12.47
N SER A 453 -2.56 -1.17 -11.88
CA SER A 453 -1.09 -1.17 -11.89
C SER A 453 -0.48 -1.05 -10.49
N ALA A 454 0.39 -2.01 -10.14
CA ALA A 454 1.22 -1.97 -8.94
C ALA A 454 2.71 -1.85 -9.33
N THR A 455 3.40 -0.83 -8.82
CA THR A 455 4.82 -0.57 -9.11
C THR A 455 5.65 -0.54 -7.83
N SER A 456 6.79 -1.24 -7.84
CA SER A 456 7.74 -1.33 -6.72
C SER A 456 7.12 -1.91 -5.43
N THR A 457 6.18 -2.84 -5.56
CA THR A 457 5.63 -3.57 -4.39
C THR A 457 6.74 -4.38 -3.71
N THR A 458 6.85 -4.30 -2.39
CA THR A 458 7.78 -5.12 -1.59
C THR A 458 6.99 -6.09 -0.72
N ILE A 459 7.23 -7.41 -0.86
CA ILE A 459 6.48 -8.47 -0.18
C ILE A 459 7.38 -9.16 0.84
N ASN A 460 7.21 -8.79 2.12
CA ASN A 460 8.01 -9.33 3.22
C ASN A 460 7.46 -10.68 3.71
N GLY A 461 6.14 -10.81 3.85
CA GLY A 461 5.48 -12.05 4.29
C GLY A 461 4.05 -12.26 3.79
N GLY A 462 3.36 -11.20 3.36
CA GLY A 462 2.01 -11.25 2.80
C GLY A 462 1.95 -11.70 1.33
N PHE A 463 0.87 -11.29 0.65
CA PHE A 463 0.49 -11.79 -0.67
C PHE A 463 0.23 -10.65 -1.68
N GLN A 464 0.65 -10.82 -2.93
CA GLN A 464 0.20 -10.02 -4.07
C GLN A 464 -0.47 -10.93 -5.09
N GLU A 465 -1.75 -10.70 -5.42
CA GLU A 465 -2.37 -11.30 -6.61
C GLU A 465 -2.27 -10.33 -7.79
N VAL A 466 -1.88 -10.85 -8.95
CA VAL A 466 -1.93 -10.13 -10.22
C VAL A 466 -2.97 -10.82 -11.11
N SER A 467 -4.20 -10.33 -11.03
CA SER A 467 -5.37 -10.92 -11.68
C SER A 467 -5.36 -10.68 -13.20
N SER A 468 -6.35 -11.25 -13.92
CA SER A 468 -6.40 -11.20 -15.39
C SER A 468 -6.37 -9.78 -15.97
N GLY A 469 -5.32 -9.44 -16.71
CA GLY A 469 -5.10 -8.08 -17.25
C GLY A 469 -4.61 -7.04 -16.22
N GLY A 470 -4.32 -7.44 -14.98
CA GLY A 470 -3.59 -6.63 -14.02
C GLY A 470 -2.08 -6.64 -14.29
N SER A 471 -1.36 -5.61 -13.82
CA SER A 471 0.08 -5.46 -14.07
C SER A 471 0.86 -5.13 -12.79
N ALA A 472 1.84 -5.97 -12.46
CA ALA A 472 2.86 -5.70 -11.45
C ALA A 472 4.23 -5.43 -12.10
N THR A 473 4.93 -4.39 -11.63
CA THR A 473 6.24 -4.00 -12.15
C THR A 473 7.23 -3.78 -11.00
N SER A 474 8.41 -4.38 -11.10
CA SER A 474 9.50 -4.30 -10.11
C SER A 474 9.13 -4.80 -8.71
N THR A 475 8.24 -5.80 -8.60
CA THR A 475 7.92 -6.45 -7.33
C THR A 475 9.17 -7.09 -6.70
N THR A 476 9.44 -6.83 -5.43
CA THR A 476 10.51 -7.47 -4.66
C THR A 476 9.93 -8.42 -3.62
N ILE A 477 10.23 -9.71 -3.70
CA ILE A 477 9.76 -10.75 -2.78
C ILE A 477 10.92 -11.14 -1.85
N ASN A 478 10.75 -10.90 -0.56
CA ASN A 478 11.73 -11.24 0.48
C ASN A 478 11.35 -12.51 1.25
N GLY A 479 10.06 -12.83 1.33
CA GLY A 479 9.57 -14.02 2.06
C GLY A 479 8.11 -14.40 1.81
N GLY A 480 7.27 -13.47 1.32
CA GLY A 480 5.87 -13.73 0.97
C GLY A 480 5.66 -14.36 -0.41
N PHE A 481 4.49 -14.11 -1.00
CA PHE A 481 4.03 -14.75 -2.25
C PHE A 481 3.56 -13.72 -3.29
N GLN A 482 3.91 -13.93 -4.56
CA GLN A 482 3.28 -13.29 -5.71
C GLN A 482 2.56 -14.34 -6.55
N GLU A 483 1.25 -14.23 -6.67
CA GLU A 483 0.45 -14.96 -7.65
C GLU A 483 0.32 -14.13 -8.94
N VAL A 484 0.57 -14.75 -10.09
CA VAL A 484 0.22 -14.18 -11.39
C VAL A 484 -0.86 -15.08 -12.00
N SER A 485 -2.11 -14.69 -11.75
CA SER A 485 -3.32 -15.38 -12.16
C SER A 485 -3.48 -15.36 -13.68
N SER A 486 -4.49 -16.07 -14.20
CA SER A 486 -4.62 -16.28 -15.64
C SER A 486 -4.75 -14.96 -16.43
N GLY A 487 -3.80 -14.69 -17.34
CA GLY A 487 -3.73 -13.44 -18.10
C GLY A 487 -3.18 -12.22 -17.34
N GLY A 488 -2.67 -12.38 -16.11
CA GLY A 488 -1.94 -11.34 -15.39
C GLY A 488 -0.50 -11.18 -15.89
N SER A 489 0.14 -10.04 -15.60
CA SER A 489 1.52 -9.76 -16.03
C SER A 489 2.41 -9.22 -14.90
N ALA A 490 3.56 -9.85 -14.69
CA ALA A 490 4.58 -9.42 -13.75
C ALA A 490 5.92 -9.15 -14.46
N THR A 491 6.49 -7.96 -14.30
CA THR A 491 7.77 -7.59 -14.95
C THR A 491 8.82 -7.19 -13.93
N SER A 492 10.08 -7.56 -14.18
CA SER A 492 11.25 -7.24 -13.33
C SER A 492 11.13 -7.71 -11.87
N THR A 493 10.40 -8.80 -11.61
CA THR A 493 10.22 -9.32 -10.24
C THR A 493 11.56 -9.83 -9.67
N THR A 494 11.95 -9.38 -8.49
CA THR A 494 13.16 -9.85 -7.78
C THR A 494 12.77 -10.74 -6.59
N ILE A 495 13.18 -12.01 -6.62
CA ILE A 495 12.82 -13.04 -5.64
C ILE A 495 14.05 -13.36 -4.77
N ASN A 496 14.21 -12.61 -3.68
CA ASN A 496 15.26 -12.85 -2.68
C ASN A 496 14.91 -14.04 -1.76
N GLY A 497 13.61 -14.23 -1.51
CA GLY A 497 13.03 -15.36 -0.80
C GLY A 497 11.55 -15.48 -1.16
N GLY A 498 10.83 -16.42 -0.56
CA GLY A 498 9.43 -16.67 -0.90
C GLY A 498 9.24 -17.24 -2.31
N PHE A 499 8.08 -16.93 -2.91
CA PHE A 499 7.62 -17.58 -4.15
C PHE A 499 6.97 -16.59 -5.13
N GLN A 500 7.22 -16.78 -6.43
CA GLN A 500 6.36 -16.32 -7.52
C GLN A 500 5.71 -17.54 -8.19
N THR A 501 4.40 -17.55 -8.40
CA THR A 501 3.70 -18.63 -9.13
C THR A 501 2.95 -18.07 -10.33
N LEU A 502 3.14 -18.69 -11.49
CA LEU A 502 2.53 -18.31 -12.78
C LEU A 502 1.48 -19.35 -13.19
N TYR A 503 0.28 -18.88 -13.55
CA TYR A 503 -0.86 -19.70 -14.00
C TYR A 503 -1.17 -19.50 -15.51
N ASP A 504 -2.24 -20.14 -16.00
CA ASP A 504 -2.55 -20.23 -17.44
C ASP A 504 -2.59 -18.87 -18.17
N SER A 505 -1.77 -18.71 -19.21
CA SER A 505 -1.63 -17.49 -20.01
C SER A 505 -1.16 -16.26 -19.21
N SER A 506 -0.63 -16.45 -18.00
CA SER A 506 0.11 -15.40 -17.28
C SER A 506 1.53 -15.22 -17.84
N ILE A 507 2.08 -14.02 -17.71
CA ILE A 507 3.40 -13.67 -18.25
C ILE A 507 4.29 -13.07 -17.16
N ALA A 508 5.43 -13.71 -16.91
CA ALA A 508 6.56 -13.11 -16.22
C ALA A 508 7.69 -12.75 -17.20
N SER A 509 8.33 -11.59 -17.03
CA SER A 509 9.49 -11.19 -17.83
C SER A 509 10.57 -10.52 -16.97
N GLY A 510 11.83 -10.94 -17.15
CA GLY A 510 12.99 -10.38 -16.44
C GLY A 510 13.03 -10.71 -14.95
N THR A 511 12.46 -11.84 -14.53
CA THR A 511 12.49 -12.27 -13.12
C THR A 511 13.92 -12.59 -12.68
N ILE A 512 14.36 -12.05 -11.54
CA ILE A 512 15.67 -12.33 -10.93
C ILE A 512 15.47 -13.16 -9.66
N ILE A 513 16.09 -14.33 -9.55
CA ILE A 513 15.93 -15.25 -8.41
C ILE A 513 17.25 -15.36 -7.64
N ASN A 514 17.27 -14.89 -6.39
CA ASN A 514 18.46 -14.81 -5.53
C ASN A 514 18.41 -15.74 -4.29
N GLY A 515 17.39 -16.59 -4.17
CA GLY A 515 17.22 -17.49 -3.03
C GLY A 515 15.80 -18.03 -2.81
N GLY A 516 14.78 -17.44 -3.45
CA GLY A 516 13.42 -18.00 -3.48
C GLY A 516 13.13 -18.84 -4.72
N PHE A 517 11.84 -19.02 -5.01
CA PHE A 517 11.33 -19.91 -6.06
C PHE A 517 10.48 -19.16 -7.11
N GLN A 518 10.63 -19.53 -8.38
CA GLN A 518 9.65 -19.26 -9.44
C GLN A 518 9.01 -20.58 -9.88
N ILE A 519 7.70 -20.68 -9.78
CA ILE A 519 6.92 -21.87 -10.19
C ILE A 519 6.11 -21.52 -11.44
N ILE A 520 6.32 -22.26 -12.52
CA ILE A 520 5.66 -22.02 -13.82
C ILE A 520 4.68 -23.16 -14.06
N SER A 521 3.39 -22.91 -13.82
CA SER A 521 2.30 -23.89 -13.94
C SER A 521 1.80 -24.03 -15.38
N SER A 522 0.82 -24.91 -15.60
CA SER A 522 0.18 -25.10 -16.91
C SER A 522 -0.27 -23.78 -17.54
N GLY A 523 0.23 -23.50 -18.75
CA GLY A 523 -0.03 -22.28 -19.52
C GLY A 523 0.73 -21.04 -19.05
N GLY A 524 1.45 -21.08 -17.93
CA GLY A 524 2.30 -19.99 -17.46
C GLY A 524 3.54 -19.82 -18.34
N ILE A 525 3.90 -18.56 -18.61
CA ILE A 525 5.01 -18.18 -19.49
C ILE A 525 6.00 -17.33 -18.71
N SER A 526 7.30 -17.67 -18.76
CA SER A 526 8.36 -16.81 -18.23
C SER A 526 9.46 -16.56 -19.26
N THR A 527 9.88 -15.31 -19.43
CA THR A 527 11.02 -14.92 -20.28
C THR A 527 12.13 -14.25 -19.48
N ASP A 528 13.37 -14.41 -19.95
CA ASP A 528 14.56 -13.66 -19.48
C ASP A 528 14.88 -13.85 -17.98
N THR A 529 14.40 -14.94 -17.38
CA THR A 529 14.64 -15.25 -15.96
C THR A 529 16.13 -15.44 -15.69
N THR A 530 16.67 -14.71 -14.72
CA THR A 530 18.04 -14.88 -14.23
C THR A 530 18.03 -15.59 -12.88
N ILE A 531 18.60 -16.78 -12.82
CA ILE A 531 18.68 -17.62 -11.63
C ILE A 531 20.09 -17.54 -11.04
N ASN A 532 20.22 -16.97 -9.85
CA ASN A 532 21.48 -16.83 -9.11
C ASN A 532 21.57 -17.89 -7.99
N THR A 533 22.63 -17.83 -7.18
CA THR A 533 22.90 -18.76 -6.06
C THR A 533 21.65 -19.04 -5.23
N SER A 534 21.32 -20.32 -5.03
CA SER A 534 20.15 -20.80 -4.27
C SER A 534 18.78 -20.43 -4.83
N GLY A 535 18.69 -19.68 -5.94
CA GLY A 535 17.45 -19.47 -6.67
C GLY A 535 17.04 -20.73 -7.43
N ILE A 536 15.73 -21.01 -7.47
CA ILE A 536 15.16 -22.17 -8.17
C ILE A 536 14.02 -21.71 -9.09
N GLN A 537 14.05 -22.11 -10.36
CA GLN A 537 12.90 -22.07 -11.26
C GLN A 537 12.41 -23.50 -11.50
N SER A 538 11.12 -23.77 -11.30
CA SER A 538 10.52 -25.09 -11.53
C SER A 538 9.37 -25.00 -12.53
N ILE A 539 9.54 -25.66 -13.68
CA ILE A 539 8.62 -25.64 -14.82
C ILE A 539 7.78 -26.92 -14.77
N SER A 540 6.48 -26.76 -14.53
CA SER A 540 5.51 -27.84 -14.41
C SER A 540 4.87 -28.20 -15.76
N SER A 541 4.02 -29.23 -15.77
CA SER A 541 3.27 -29.66 -16.97
C SER A 541 2.51 -28.50 -17.60
N GLY A 542 2.75 -28.26 -18.89
CA GLY A 542 2.16 -27.17 -19.67
C GLY A 542 2.80 -25.79 -19.44
N GLY A 543 3.77 -25.65 -18.53
CA GLY A 543 4.51 -24.41 -18.31
C GLY A 543 5.66 -24.22 -19.31
N SER A 544 6.00 -22.96 -19.62
CA SER A 544 7.03 -22.60 -20.59
C SER A 544 8.00 -21.55 -20.07
N ALA A 545 9.31 -21.78 -20.26
CA ALA A 545 10.37 -20.80 -20.00
C ALA A 545 11.25 -20.57 -21.23
N THR A 546 11.64 -19.31 -21.48
CA THR A 546 12.51 -18.93 -22.61
C THR A 546 13.63 -18.00 -22.14
N ALA A 547 14.81 -18.09 -22.77
CA ALA A 547 15.98 -17.24 -22.51
C ALA A 547 16.46 -17.22 -21.03
N THR A 548 16.21 -18.31 -20.29
CA THR A 548 16.59 -18.39 -18.87
C THR A 548 18.11 -18.49 -18.72
N THR A 549 18.70 -17.64 -17.87
CA THR A 549 20.13 -17.65 -17.54
C THR A 549 20.35 -18.23 -16.15
N ILE A 550 21.10 -19.33 -16.06
CA ILE A 550 21.38 -20.05 -14.81
C ILE A 550 22.84 -19.83 -14.39
N ASN A 551 23.06 -18.93 -13.44
CA ASN A 551 24.39 -18.62 -12.90
C ASN A 551 24.83 -19.64 -11.84
N SER A 552 26.09 -19.55 -11.41
CA SER A 552 26.69 -20.45 -10.42
C SER A 552 25.83 -20.61 -9.15
N GLY A 553 25.47 -21.85 -8.83
CA GLY A 553 24.62 -22.18 -7.69
C GLY A 553 23.11 -21.95 -7.89
N GLY A 554 22.67 -21.45 -9.04
CA GLY A 554 21.27 -21.41 -9.45
C GLY A 554 20.83 -22.71 -10.13
N TRP A 555 19.51 -22.96 -10.14
CA TRP A 555 18.95 -24.25 -10.56
C TRP A 555 17.63 -24.08 -11.35
N GLN A 556 17.49 -24.80 -12.47
CA GLN A 556 16.25 -24.91 -13.24
C GLN A 556 15.78 -26.36 -13.28
N GLU A 557 14.52 -26.61 -12.95
CA GLU A 557 13.85 -27.91 -13.03
C GLU A 557 12.80 -27.90 -14.15
N ILE A 558 12.80 -28.93 -14.99
CA ILE A 558 11.83 -29.12 -16.07
C ILE A 558 11.13 -30.46 -15.84
N SER A 559 9.90 -30.39 -15.33
CA SER A 559 9.06 -31.54 -14.99
C SER A 559 8.30 -32.07 -16.21
N SER A 560 7.58 -33.18 -16.02
CA SER A 560 6.76 -33.82 -17.07
C SER A 560 5.81 -32.83 -17.75
N GLY A 561 5.89 -32.71 -19.07
CA GLY A 561 5.09 -31.78 -19.87
C GLY A 561 5.53 -30.31 -19.80
N GLY A 562 6.59 -29.99 -19.05
CA GLY A 562 7.20 -28.66 -19.02
C GLY A 562 8.23 -28.45 -20.13
N SER A 563 8.41 -27.21 -20.57
CA SER A 563 9.32 -26.85 -21.66
C SER A 563 10.24 -25.67 -21.33
N ALA A 564 11.52 -25.77 -21.70
CA ALA A 564 12.49 -24.67 -21.66
C ALA A 564 13.18 -24.47 -23.03
N THR A 565 13.33 -23.22 -23.47
CA THR A 565 14.08 -22.87 -24.69
C THR A 565 15.20 -21.88 -24.39
N GLU A 566 16.25 -21.88 -25.22
CA GLU A 566 17.33 -20.87 -25.22
C GLU A 566 18.06 -20.71 -23.87
N THR A 567 18.06 -21.75 -23.03
CA THR A 567 18.61 -21.68 -21.67
C THR A 567 20.13 -21.58 -21.68
N THR A 568 20.68 -20.56 -21.03
CA THR A 568 22.13 -20.33 -20.92
C THR A 568 22.63 -20.73 -19.53
N ILE A 569 23.57 -21.67 -19.45
CA ILE A 569 24.11 -22.19 -18.18
C ILE A 569 25.53 -21.66 -17.94
N ASN A 570 25.69 -20.86 -16.90
CA ASN A 570 26.90 -20.16 -16.47
C ASN A 570 27.36 -20.65 -15.07
N GLY A 571 27.51 -21.98 -14.93
CA GLY A 571 27.96 -22.63 -13.70
C GLY A 571 26.83 -23.18 -12.83
N GLY A 572 25.57 -22.87 -13.18
CA GLY A 572 24.39 -23.46 -12.55
C GLY A 572 24.07 -24.87 -13.05
N ILE A 573 22.84 -25.32 -12.76
CA ILE A 573 22.34 -26.65 -13.11
C ILE A 573 20.97 -26.55 -13.79
N GLN A 574 20.81 -27.20 -14.94
CA GLN A 574 19.51 -27.48 -15.57
C GLN A 574 19.20 -28.98 -15.42
N TRP A 575 18.03 -29.32 -14.89
CA TRP A 575 17.61 -30.70 -14.67
C TRP A 575 16.30 -31.01 -15.42
N ILE A 576 16.37 -31.96 -16.35
CA ILE A 576 15.23 -32.42 -17.15
C ILE A 576 14.75 -33.76 -16.58
N TYR A 577 13.50 -33.80 -16.13
CA TYR A 577 12.83 -34.98 -15.59
C TYR A 577 11.97 -35.70 -16.66
N ASP A 578 11.25 -36.75 -16.24
CA ASP A 578 10.46 -37.62 -17.13
C ASP A 578 9.35 -36.87 -17.85
N GLY A 579 9.38 -36.87 -19.19
CA GLY A 579 8.48 -36.10 -20.04
C GLY A 579 8.77 -34.59 -20.11
N GLY A 580 9.86 -34.12 -19.49
CA GLY A 580 10.33 -32.74 -19.61
C GLY A 580 11.11 -32.51 -20.91
N SER A 581 11.06 -31.29 -21.45
CA SER A 581 11.70 -30.94 -22.73
C SER A 581 12.58 -29.69 -22.62
N ALA A 582 13.79 -29.72 -23.20
CA ALA A 582 14.60 -28.52 -23.41
C ALA A 582 15.13 -28.41 -24.85
N SER A 583 15.22 -27.20 -25.39
CA SER A 583 15.87 -26.92 -26.68
C SER A 583 16.92 -25.81 -26.61
N GLU A 584 17.85 -25.84 -27.56
CA GLU A 584 18.76 -24.72 -27.91
C GLU A 584 19.56 -24.18 -26.71
N SER A 585 19.83 -25.05 -25.74
CA SER A 585 20.51 -24.69 -24.50
C SER A 585 22.02 -24.53 -24.71
N SER A 586 22.61 -23.49 -24.14
CA SER A 586 24.04 -23.17 -24.23
C SER A 586 24.74 -23.35 -22.90
N ILE A 587 25.56 -24.40 -22.78
CA ILE A 587 26.29 -24.74 -21.55
C ILE A 587 27.68 -24.12 -21.61
N ASN A 588 27.83 -22.91 -21.08
CA ASN A 588 29.13 -22.22 -20.96
C ASN A 588 29.96 -22.85 -19.84
N SER A 589 29.32 -23.14 -18.70
CA SER A 589 29.88 -23.92 -17.60
C SER A 589 28.77 -24.50 -16.73
N GLY A 590 29.09 -25.47 -15.87
CA GLY A 590 28.08 -26.17 -15.06
C GLY A 590 27.51 -27.39 -15.78
N TYR A 591 26.25 -27.75 -15.47
CA TYR A 591 25.67 -29.05 -15.87
C TYR A 591 24.26 -28.94 -16.44
N GLN A 592 24.01 -29.67 -17.52
CA GLN A 592 22.67 -30.10 -17.93
C GLN A 592 22.53 -31.60 -17.62
N VAL A 593 21.46 -32.00 -16.95
CA VAL A 593 21.19 -33.38 -16.52
C VAL A 593 19.88 -33.86 -17.11
N ILE A 594 19.94 -34.84 -18.00
CA ILE A 594 18.77 -35.49 -18.59
C ILE A 594 18.49 -36.80 -17.85
N SER A 595 17.31 -36.91 -17.25
CA SER A 595 16.83 -38.09 -16.53
C SER A 595 15.96 -38.99 -17.42
N SER A 596 15.46 -40.10 -16.86
CA SER A 596 14.50 -40.99 -17.52
C SER A 596 13.35 -40.24 -18.13
N GLY A 597 13.10 -40.42 -19.43
CA GLY A 597 12.02 -39.79 -20.18
C GLY A 597 12.23 -38.31 -20.51
N GLY A 598 13.32 -37.69 -20.05
CA GLY A 598 13.67 -36.31 -20.42
C GLY A 598 14.22 -36.24 -21.85
N SER A 599 13.84 -35.19 -22.58
CA SER A 599 14.23 -34.97 -23.97
C SER A 599 14.95 -33.63 -24.15
N VAL A 600 16.05 -33.62 -24.90
CA VAL A 600 16.82 -32.41 -25.22
C VAL A 600 17.20 -32.33 -26.69
N THR A 601 17.09 -31.14 -27.28
CA THR A 601 17.46 -30.85 -28.67
C THR A 601 18.48 -29.70 -28.77
N SER A 602 19.32 -29.71 -29.80
CA SER A 602 20.16 -28.58 -30.25
C SER A 602 21.06 -27.94 -29.17
N THR A 603 21.46 -28.69 -28.14
CA THR A 603 22.29 -28.16 -27.04
C THR A 603 23.75 -27.98 -27.49
N THR A 604 24.36 -26.84 -27.15
CA THR A 604 25.78 -26.56 -27.39
C THR A 604 26.57 -26.57 -26.07
N ILE A 605 27.66 -27.33 -26.00
CA ILE A 605 28.48 -27.54 -24.80
C ILE A 605 29.87 -26.92 -25.00
N TYR A 606 30.12 -25.78 -24.38
CA TYR A 606 31.41 -25.09 -24.46
C TYR A 606 32.40 -25.58 -23.39
N HIS A 607 33.64 -25.07 -23.44
CA HIS A 607 34.70 -25.46 -22.52
C HIS A 607 34.36 -25.18 -21.04
N GLY A 608 34.24 -26.25 -20.25
CA GLY A 608 33.82 -26.20 -18.84
C GLY A 608 32.34 -26.55 -18.62
N GLY A 609 31.53 -26.54 -19.68
CA GLY A 609 30.16 -27.05 -19.67
C GLY A 609 30.10 -28.58 -19.80
N LYS A 610 29.05 -29.18 -19.22
CA LYS A 610 28.83 -30.63 -19.24
C LYS A 610 27.36 -31.01 -19.46
N GLN A 611 27.12 -32.05 -20.24
CA GLN A 611 25.82 -32.70 -20.38
C GLN A 611 25.91 -34.15 -19.88
N SER A 612 24.95 -34.58 -19.05
CA SER A 612 24.85 -35.97 -18.56
C SER A 612 23.50 -36.56 -18.94
N ILE A 613 23.51 -37.57 -19.81
CA ILE A 613 22.33 -38.30 -20.28
C ILE A 613 22.26 -39.61 -19.50
N ASN A 614 21.22 -39.78 -18.69
CA ASN A 614 21.03 -40.93 -17.82
C ASN A 614 19.97 -41.91 -18.36
N ASN A 615 19.67 -42.97 -17.62
CA ASN A 615 18.74 -44.04 -18.03
C ASN A 615 17.44 -43.49 -18.62
N ALA A 616 17.13 -43.85 -19.87
CA ALA A 616 15.99 -43.41 -20.67
C ALA A 616 15.91 -41.90 -20.99
N GLY A 617 16.98 -41.12 -20.77
CA GLY A 617 17.11 -39.77 -21.28
C GLY A 617 17.57 -39.73 -22.74
N LEU A 618 17.11 -38.74 -23.50
CA LEU A 618 17.44 -38.55 -24.92
C LEU A 618 18.04 -37.16 -25.16
N ALA A 619 19.19 -37.09 -25.83
CA ALA A 619 19.70 -35.86 -26.44
C ALA A 619 19.83 -36.03 -27.97
N THR A 620 19.47 -34.99 -28.72
CA THR A 620 19.56 -34.97 -30.19
C THR A 620 20.25 -33.69 -30.68
N GLY A 621 21.09 -33.81 -31.72
CA GLY A 621 21.74 -32.64 -32.35
C GLY A 621 22.68 -31.87 -31.42
N THR A 622 23.31 -32.54 -30.44
CA THR A 622 24.21 -31.87 -29.48
C THR A 622 25.53 -31.49 -30.13
N ILE A 623 26.01 -30.28 -29.90
CA ILE A 623 27.29 -29.78 -30.41
C ILE A 623 28.28 -29.63 -29.25
N ILE A 624 29.35 -30.42 -29.25
CA ILE A 624 30.44 -30.31 -28.28
C ILE A 624 31.52 -29.38 -28.85
N SER A 625 31.80 -28.28 -28.14
CA SER A 625 32.74 -27.22 -28.52
C SER A 625 33.75 -27.00 -27.38
N GLY A 626 34.50 -28.04 -27.05
CA GLY A 626 35.48 -28.05 -25.96
C GLY A 626 34.96 -28.51 -24.59
N GLY A 627 33.65 -28.79 -24.47
CA GLY A 627 33.01 -29.34 -23.28
C GLY A 627 33.02 -30.88 -23.18
N GLU A 628 32.14 -31.43 -22.34
CA GLU A 628 32.01 -32.88 -22.10
C GLU A 628 30.55 -33.37 -22.20
N GLN A 629 30.28 -34.39 -23.02
CA GLN A 629 29.01 -35.13 -22.99
C GLN A 629 29.23 -36.53 -22.37
N ARG A 630 28.35 -36.94 -21.47
CA ARG A 630 28.35 -38.25 -20.82
C ARG A 630 27.07 -38.99 -21.14
N VAL A 631 27.19 -40.20 -21.68
CA VAL A 631 26.06 -41.07 -22.03
C VAL A 631 26.11 -42.30 -21.13
N SER A 632 25.30 -42.28 -20.07
CA SER A 632 25.26 -43.31 -19.02
C SER A 632 24.33 -44.48 -19.40
N SER A 633 24.28 -45.51 -18.55
CA SER A 633 23.39 -46.68 -18.74
C SER A 633 21.95 -46.27 -19.05
N GLY A 634 21.42 -46.76 -20.17
CA GLY A 634 20.08 -46.49 -20.69
C GLY A 634 19.90 -45.12 -21.38
N GLY A 635 20.90 -44.25 -21.36
CA GLY A 635 20.86 -42.96 -22.07
C GLY A 635 21.12 -43.09 -23.57
N SER A 636 20.60 -42.14 -24.35
CA SER A 636 20.74 -42.08 -25.81
C SER A 636 21.18 -40.71 -26.30
N ALA A 637 22.20 -40.66 -27.17
CA ALA A 637 22.61 -39.44 -27.88
C ALA A 637 22.63 -39.66 -29.41
N ILE A 638 21.88 -38.84 -30.15
CA ILE A 638 21.71 -38.97 -31.61
C ILE A 638 22.25 -37.72 -32.31
N ASN A 639 23.00 -37.90 -33.41
CA ASN A 639 23.56 -36.82 -34.22
C ASN A 639 24.40 -35.82 -33.42
N THR A 640 25.26 -36.32 -32.52
CA THR A 640 26.19 -35.47 -31.76
C THR A 640 27.37 -35.05 -32.65
N THR A 641 27.68 -33.76 -32.69
CA THR A 641 28.85 -33.22 -33.42
C THR A 641 29.93 -32.81 -32.43
N ILE A 642 31.15 -33.34 -32.58
CA ILE A 642 32.30 -33.03 -31.74
C ILE A 642 33.26 -32.15 -32.53
N ASN A 643 33.32 -30.86 -32.16
CA ASN A 643 34.21 -29.83 -32.72
C ASN A 643 35.38 -29.52 -31.76
N GLY A 644 35.70 -30.45 -30.87
CA GLY A 644 36.60 -30.31 -29.73
C GLY A 644 35.91 -30.74 -28.43
N GLY A 645 36.69 -31.16 -27.44
CA GLY A 645 36.15 -31.74 -26.20
C GLY A 645 35.97 -33.26 -26.28
N LEU A 646 35.05 -33.80 -25.50
CA LEU A 646 34.92 -35.24 -25.25
C LEU A 646 33.46 -35.71 -25.19
N GLN A 647 33.11 -36.74 -25.97
CA GLN A 647 31.95 -37.59 -25.70
C GLN A 647 32.41 -38.88 -25.02
N THR A 648 31.85 -39.25 -23.86
CA THR A 648 32.09 -40.55 -23.22
C THR A 648 30.82 -41.37 -23.12
N VAL A 649 30.83 -42.54 -23.74
CA VAL A 649 29.78 -43.56 -23.68
C VAL A 649 30.17 -44.59 -22.62
N PHE A 650 29.35 -44.72 -21.58
CA PHE A 650 29.51 -45.66 -20.49
C PHE A 650 28.67 -46.93 -20.70
N GLY A 651 28.82 -47.92 -19.83
CA GLY A 651 28.08 -49.18 -19.90
C GLY A 651 26.57 -48.98 -19.96
N GLY A 652 25.92 -49.54 -20.98
CA GLY A 652 24.49 -49.40 -21.27
C GLY A 652 24.09 -48.10 -21.98
N GLY A 653 25.02 -47.16 -22.19
CA GLY A 653 24.78 -45.94 -22.98
C GLY A 653 24.90 -46.20 -24.48
N ASN A 654 24.09 -45.49 -25.28
CA ASN A 654 24.00 -45.70 -26.72
C ASN A 654 24.17 -44.37 -27.46
N VAL A 655 24.97 -44.35 -28.53
CA VAL A 655 25.09 -43.19 -29.42
C VAL A 655 24.99 -43.58 -30.89
N SER A 656 24.39 -42.72 -31.71
CA SER A 656 24.28 -42.91 -33.16
C SER A 656 24.54 -41.63 -33.95
N GLY A 657 25.07 -41.77 -35.17
CA GLY A 657 25.29 -40.64 -36.08
C GLY A 657 26.29 -39.61 -35.54
N THR A 658 27.26 -40.02 -34.71
CA THR A 658 28.20 -39.06 -34.12
C THR A 658 29.23 -38.61 -35.17
N LEU A 659 29.35 -37.30 -35.37
CA LEU A 659 30.34 -36.69 -36.23
C LEU A 659 31.50 -36.15 -35.39
N ILE A 660 32.71 -36.69 -35.58
CA ILE A 660 33.94 -36.22 -34.94
C ILE A 660 34.72 -35.40 -35.97
N ASN A 661 34.74 -34.09 -35.79
CA ASN A 661 35.54 -33.16 -36.60
C ASN A 661 36.88 -32.88 -35.89
N ASN A 662 36.83 -32.70 -34.57
CA ASN A 662 37.97 -32.55 -33.68
C ASN A 662 37.59 -33.04 -32.27
N GLY A 663 38.57 -33.41 -31.43
CA GLY A 663 38.32 -33.94 -30.09
C GLY A 663 38.24 -35.47 -30.06
N GLU A 664 37.53 -36.04 -29.08
CA GLU A 664 37.49 -37.49 -28.84
C GLU A 664 36.08 -38.04 -28.55
N GLN A 665 35.76 -39.22 -29.10
CA GLN A 665 34.72 -40.10 -28.58
C GLN A 665 35.37 -41.28 -27.83
N ARG A 666 34.89 -41.60 -26.63
CA ARG A 666 35.32 -42.75 -25.82
C ARG A 666 34.18 -43.74 -25.62
N VAL A 667 34.34 -44.97 -26.11
CA VAL A 667 33.36 -46.05 -25.94
C VAL A 667 33.89 -47.04 -24.89
N SER A 668 33.26 -47.02 -23.71
CA SER A 668 33.67 -47.80 -22.53
C SER A 668 33.04 -49.19 -22.49
N SER A 669 33.41 -50.02 -21.51
CA SER A 669 32.82 -51.34 -21.29
C SER A 669 31.29 -51.30 -21.23
N GLY A 670 30.64 -52.05 -22.12
CA GLY A 670 29.18 -52.12 -22.27
C GLY A 670 28.54 -50.92 -22.99
N GLY A 671 29.33 -49.94 -23.44
CA GLY A 671 28.83 -48.80 -24.24
C GLY A 671 28.73 -49.16 -25.72
N SER A 672 27.78 -48.53 -26.41
CA SER A 672 27.49 -48.77 -27.84
C SER A 672 27.57 -47.49 -28.67
N ALA A 673 28.31 -47.52 -29.79
CA ALA A 673 28.35 -46.43 -30.77
C ALA A 673 28.11 -46.94 -32.19
N VAL A 674 27.21 -46.29 -32.92
CA VAL A 674 26.77 -46.69 -34.27
C VAL A 674 26.93 -45.52 -35.24
N ASP A 675 27.31 -45.81 -36.49
CA ASP A 675 27.40 -44.85 -37.61
C ASP A 675 28.20 -43.58 -37.26
N THR A 676 29.35 -43.77 -36.59
CA THR A 676 30.25 -42.66 -36.21
C THR A 676 31.13 -42.27 -37.39
N THR A 677 31.08 -41.00 -37.81
CA THR A 677 31.94 -40.44 -38.86
C THR A 677 33.08 -39.65 -38.22
N ILE A 678 34.31 -39.87 -38.68
CA ILE A 678 35.53 -39.20 -38.24
C ILE A 678 36.09 -38.40 -39.43
N GLU A 679 35.90 -37.09 -39.40
CA GLU A 679 36.55 -36.14 -40.33
C GLU A 679 37.83 -35.55 -39.75
N GLY A 680 38.01 -35.68 -38.43
CA GLY A 680 39.24 -35.44 -37.68
C GLY A 680 39.10 -35.83 -36.20
N GLY A 681 40.18 -35.77 -35.43
CA GLY A 681 40.18 -36.22 -34.04
C GLY A 681 40.31 -37.75 -33.87
N LEU A 682 39.71 -38.27 -32.80
CA LEU A 682 39.94 -39.64 -32.31
C LEU A 682 38.64 -40.34 -31.86
N GLN A 683 38.47 -41.62 -32.21
CA GLN A 683 37.55 -42.54 -31.53
C GLN A 683 38.33 -43.61 -30.76
N THR A 684 38.19 -43.67 -29.44
CA THR A 684 38.83 -44.68 -28.59
C THR A 684 37.82 -45.70 -28.09
N VAL A 685 38.00 -46.97 -28.48
CA VAL A 685 37.20 -48.12 -28.03
C VAL A 685 37.98 -48.88 -26.96
N PHE A 686 37.41 -48.94 -25.75
CA PHE A 686 38.01 -49.64 -24.60
C PHE A 686 37.45 -51.07 -24.47
N GLY A 687 38.02 -51.83 -23.53
CA GLY A 687 37.59 -53.20 -23.25
C GLY A 687 36.11 -53.31 -22.93
N GLY A 688 35.39 -54.17 -23.66
CA GLY A 688 33.95 -54.35 -23.57
C GLY A 688 33.11 -53.32 -24.32
N GLY A 689 33.72 -52.30 -24.96
CA GLY A 689 33.02 -51.34 -25.81
C GLY A 689 32.70 -51.93 -27.19
N SER A 690 31.53 -51.58 -27.73
CA SER A 690 31.03 -52.07 -29.02
C SER A 690 30.81 -50.91 -29.99
N VAL A 691 31.37 -51.02 -31.20
CA VAL A 691 31.21 -50.01 -32.26
C VAL A 691 30.85 -50.67 -33.60
N SER A 692 29.94 -50.06 -34.34
CA SER A 692 29.58 -50.47 -35.71
C SER A 692 29.51 -49.29 -36.69
N GLY A 693 29.83 -49.55 -37.96
CA GLY A 693 29.57 -48.59 -39.06
C GLY A 693 30.45 -47.34 -39.06
N THR A 694 31.67 -47.42 -38.49
CA THR A 694 32.55 -46.24 -38.42
C THR A 694 33.06 -45.84 -39.80
N LEU A 695 32.91 -44.58 -40.16
CA LEU A 695 33.48 -43.99 -41.38
C LEU A 695 34.66 -43.08 -41.01
N ILE A 696 35.88 -43.46 -41.35
CA ILE A 696 37.10 -42.67 -41.14
C ILE A 696 37.43 -41.97 -42.47
N ASN A 697 37.20 -40.66 -42.54
CA ASN A 697 37.62 -39.80 -43.64
C ASN A 697 39.01 -39.20 -43.35
N ASN A 698 39.25 -38.76 -42.10
CA ASN A 698 40.59 -38.52 -41.54
C ASN A 698 40.58 -38.86 -40.04
N GLY A 699 41.70 -38.61 -39.34
CA GLY A 699 41.82 -38.86 -37.89
C GLY A 699 42.20 -40.30 -37.57
N GLU A 700 41.88 -40.76 -36.36
CA GLU A 700 42.23 -42.10 -35.88
C GLU A 700 41.06 -42.81 -35.17
N GLN A 701 40.91 -44.13 -35.39
CA GLN A 701 40.18 -45.03 -34.50
C GLN A 701 41.18 -45.92 -33.74
N ARG A 702 41.04 -46.03 -32.41
CA ARG A 702 41.88 -46.87 -31.54
C ARG A 702 41.07 -47.96 -30.88
N VAL A 703 41.43 -49.22 -31.13
CA VAL A 703 40.73 -50.39 -30.57
C VAL A 703 41.62 -51.08 -29.54
N SER A 704 41.26 -50.94 -28.27
CA SER A 704 42.03 -51.41 -27.11
C SER A 704 41.70 -52.87 -26.76
N SER A 705 42.47 -53.45 -25.82
CA SER A 705 42.22 -54.81 -25.29
C SER A 705 40.77 -55.04 -24.87
N GLY A 706 40.11 -56.03 -25.47
CA GLY A 706 38.71 -56.38 -25.25
C GLY A 706 37.69 -55.50 -25.98
N GLY A 707 38.12 -54.49 -26.75
CA GLY A 707 37.24 -53.69 -27.59
C GLY A 707 36.80 -54.45 -28.85
N SER A 708 35.60 -54.15 -29.34
CA SER A 708 34.98 -54.81 -30.50
C SER A 708 34.47 -53.78 -31.51
N VAL A 709 34.95 -53.85 -32.75
CA VAL A 709 34.50 -52.98 -33.85
C VAL A 709 34.12 -53.79 -35.08
N ILE A 710 33.01 -53.42 -35.73
CA ILE A 710 32.56 -54.03 -36.99
C ILE A 710 32.31 -52.99 -38.08
N ASN A 711 32.54 -53.37 -39.34
CA ASN A 711 32.17 -52.61 -40.54
C ASN A 711 32.77 -51.18 -40.57
N THR A 712 34.06 -51.04 -40.27
CA THR A 712 34.77 -49.76 -40.41
C THR A 712 35.16 -49.50 -41.87
N THR A 713 34.85 -48.33 -42.41
CA THR A 713 35.35 -47.88 -43.72
C THR A 713 36.40 -46.80 -43.52
N ILE A 714 37.59 -46.99 -44.07
CA ILE A 714 38.70 -46.04 -44.07
C ILE A 714 38.83 -45.47 -45.48
N ASN A 715 38.40 -44.22 -45.64
CA ASN A 715 38.63 -43.40 -46.84
C ASN A 715 39.90 -42.56 -46.72
N GLY A 716 40.38 -42.35 -45.49
CA GLY A 716 41.64 -41.71 -45.12
C GLY A 716 41.84 -41.82 -43.60
N GLY A 717 42.99 -41.38 -43.08
CA GLY A 717 43.33 -41.55 -41.66
C GLY A 717 43.82 -42.96 -41.30
N LEU A 718 43.61 -43.36 -40.03
CA LEU A 718 44.22 -44.54 -39.42
C LEU A 718 43.22 -45.32 -38.54
N GLN A 719 43.25 -46.66 -38.62
CA GLN A 719 42.69 -47.55 -37.58
C GLN A 719 43.82 -48.29 -36.88
N THR A 720 44.02 -48.07 -35.58
CA THR A 720 45.02 -48.77 -34.75
C THR A 720 44.36 -49.82 -33.87
N VAL A 721 44.65 -51.10 -34.13
CA VAL A 721 44.23 -52.26 -33.32
C VAL A 721 45.36 -52.64 -32.37
N PHE A 722 45.12 -52.48 -31.06
CA PHE A 722 46.08 -52.83 -30.01
C PHE A 722 45.88 -54.27 -29.52
N GLY A 723 46.79 -54.75 -28.67
CA GLY A 723 46.73 -56.10 -28.10
C GLY A 723 45.40 -56.39 -27.40
N GLY A 724 44.75 -57.49 -27.80
CA GLY A 724 43.43 -57.92 -27.34
C GLY A 724 42.25 -57.18 -28.00
N GLY A 725 42.48 -56.17 -28.84
CA GLY A 725 41.43 -55.49 -29.61
C GLY A 725 41.01 -56.29 -30.84
N ASN A 726 39.73 -56.22 -31.19
CA ASN A 726 39.13 -57.02 -32.26
C ASN A 726 38.40 -56.13 -33.26
N VAL A 727 38.75 -56.25 -34.54
CA VAL A 727 38.03 -55.60 -35.64
C VAL A 727 37.61 -56.61 -36.71
N SER A 728 36.45 -56.41 -37.32
CA SER A 728 36.03 -57.21 -38.48
C SER A 728 35.29 -56.43 -39.55
N GLY A 729 35.40 -56.88 -40.81
CA GLY A 729 34.73 -56.23 -41.94
C GLY A 729 35.28 -54.84 -42.27
N THR A 730 36.58 -54.62 -42.11
CA THR A 730 37.18 -53.29 -42.38
C THR A 730 37.44 -53.10 -43.88
N LEU A 731 36.95 -52.01 -44.46
CA LEU A 731 37.21 -51.62 -45.85
C LEU A 731 38.21 -50.46 -45.89
N ILE A 732 39.36 -50.64 -46.51
CA ILE A 732 40.42 -49.64 -46.64
C ILE A 732 40.46 -49.15 -48.10
N ASN A 733 39.74 -48.07 -48.39
CA ASN A 733 39.81 -47.40 -49.69
C ASN A 733 41.10 -46.58 -49.81
N ASN A 734 41.41 -45.74 -48.82
CA ASN A 734 42.73 -45.14 -48.63
C ASN A 734 43.03 -45.02 -47.12
N GLY A 735 44.25 -44.61 -46.76
CA GLY A 735 44.69 -44.58 -45.35
C GLY A 735 45.29 -45.91 -44.89
N GLU A 736 45.35 -46.13 -43.58
CA GLU A 736 46.07 -47.26 -42.98
C GLU A 736 45.25 -48.00 -41.91
N GLN A 737 45.36 -49.34 -41.86
CA GLN A 737 45.05 -50.14 -40.67
C GLN A 737 46.35 -50.68 -40.06
N ARG A 738 46.55 -50.50 -38.75
CA ARG A 738 47.70 -51.01 -37.98
C ARG A 738 47.26 -52.10 -37.02
N VAL A 739 47.72 -53.32 -37.21
CA VAL A 739 47.43 -54.46 -36.31
C VAL A 739 48.66 -54.74 -35.45
N SER A 740 48.57 -54.38 -34.16
CA SER A 740 49.66 -54.48 -33.19
C SER A 740 49.75 -55.87 -32.53
N SER A 741 50.80 -56.09 -31.74
CA SER A 741 50.98 -57.34 -30.97
C SER A 741 49.76 -57.73 -30.15
N GLY A 742 49.22 -58.93 -30.40
CA GLY A 742 48.00 -59.47 -29.77
C GLY A 742 46.69 -58.91 -30.32
N GLY A 743 46.71 -57.98 -31.29
CA GLY A 743 45.51 -57.48 -31.96
C GLY A 743 44.96 -58.48 -32.98
N SER A 744 43.67 -58.34 -33.31
CA SER A 744 42.94 -59.22 -34.22
C SER A 744 42.17 -58.42 -35.27
N ALA A 745 42.41 -58.71 -36.56
CA ALA A 745 41.64 -58.15 -37.68
C ALA A 745 41.14 -59.27 -38.61
N ILE A 746 39.84 -59.26 -38.92
CA ILE A 746 39.16 -60.34 -39.67
C ILE A 746 38.39 -59.75 -40.86
N ASN A 747 38.48 -60.38 -42.04
CA ASN A 747 37.75 -59.96 -43.25
C ASN A 747 38.02 -58.48 -43.60
N THR A 748 39.30 -58.12 -43.77
CA THR A 748 39.70 -56.76 -44.19
C THR A 748 39.83 -56.70 -45.70
N THR A 749 39.20 -55.72 -46.35
CA THR A 749 39.31 -55.49 -47.79
C THR A 749 40.17 -54.25 -48.04
N ILE A 750 41.23 -54.36 -48.83
CA ILE A 750 42.13 -53.28 -49.21
C ILE A 750 41.87 -52.94 -50.69
N ASN A 751 41.59 -51.66 -50.96
CA ASN A 751 41.20 -51.16 -52.28
C ASN A 751 41.95 -49.86 -52.67
N GLY A 752 43.12 -49.63 -52.07
CA GLY A 752 44.00 -48.49 -52.37
C GLY A 752 44.89 -48.03 -51.21
N GLY A 753 44.51 -48.36 -49.97
CA GLY A 753 45.30 -48.05 -48.76
C GLY A 753 46.33 -49.12 -48.36
N LEU A 754 46.73 -49.08 -47.09
CA LEU A 754 47.73 -49.95 -46.47
C LEU A 754 47.15 -50.72 -45.27
N GLN A 755 47.51 -51.99 -45.10
CA GLN A 755 47.36 -52.73 -43.85
C GLN A 755 48.74 -53.16 -43.32
N THR A 756 49.16 -52.61 -42.18
CA THR A 756 50.43 -52.91 -41.52
C THR A 756 50.22 -53.87 -40.35
N VAL A 757 50.79 -55.07 -40.44
CA VAL A 757 50.75 -56.10 -39.40
C VAL A 757 52.10 -56.15 -38.69
N PHE A 758 52.10 -55.79 -37.40
CA PHE A 758 53.28 -55.80 -36.54
C PHE A 758 53.41 -57.12 -35.78
N GLY A 759 54.56 -57.32 -35.11
CA GLY A 759 54.89 -58.57 -34.42
C GLY A 759 53.88 -58.99 -33.36
N GLY A 760 53.37 -60.22 -33.48
CA GLY A 760 52.29 -60.79 -32.68
C GLY A 760 50.88 -60.36 -33.09
N GLY A 761 50.72 -59.50 -34.10
CA GLY A 761 49.42 -59.16 -34.67
C GLY A 761 48.85 -60.30 -35.51
N ASN A 762 47.52 -60.49 -35.45
CA ASN A 762 46.82 -61.61 -36.06
C ASN A 762 45.81 -61.09 -37.09
N VAL A 763 45.95 -61.49 -38.35
CA VAL A 763 45.06 -61.08 -39.43
C VAL A 763 44.53 -62.30 -40.19
N SER A 764 43.26 -62.29 -40.57
CA SER A 764 42.64 -63.39 -41.33
C SER A 764 41.65 -62.90 -42.39
N GLY A 765 41.59 -63.60 -43.52
CA GLY A 765 40.57 -63.35 -44.56
C GLY A 765 40.75 -62.01 -45.28
N THR A 766 41.99 -61.57 -45.52
CA THR A 766 42.22 -60.27 -46.17
C THR A 766 42.02 -60.36 -47.68
N LEU A 767 41.35 -59.39 -48.28
CA LEU A 767 41.16 -59.26 -49.72
C LEU A 767 41.89 -58.00 -50.22
N ILE A 768 42.95 -58.17 -51.01
CA ILE A 768 43.78 -57.08 -51.56
C ILE A 768 43.43 -56.86 -53.03
N ASN A 769 42.38 -56.05 -53.28
CA ASN A 769 41.99 -55.65 -54.62
C ASN A 769 42.99 -54.64 -55.20
N ASN A 770 43.34 -53.63 -54.41
CA ASN A 770 44.34 -52.61 -54.73
C ASN A 770 45.01 -52.13 -53.42
N GLY A 771 46.20 -51.54 -53.49
CA GLY A 771 46.96 -51.12 -52.30
C GLY A 771 47.91 -52.22 -51.79
N GLU A 772 48.32 -52.12 -50.51
CA GLU A 772 49.34 -52.98 -49.92
C GLU A 772 48.95 -53.59 -48.57
N GLN A 773 49.37 -54.84 -48.31
CA GLN A 773 49.51 -55.41 -46.96
C GLN A 773 51.00 -55.59 -46.63
N GLN A 774 51.45 -55.08 -45.49
CA GLN A 774 52.82 -55.21 -44.99
C GLN A 774 52.86 -56.07 -43.72
N VAL A 775 53.66 -57.14 -43.72
CA VAL A 775 53.78 -58.10 -42.61
C VAL A 775 55.19 -58.04 -42.03
N SER A 776 55.32 -57.50 -40.83
CA SER A 776 56.59 -57.30 -40.11
C SER A 776 57.02 -58.56 -39.34
N SER A 777 58.23 -58.55 -38.76
CA SER A 777 58.72 -59.61 -37.85
C SER A 777 57.66 -60.05 -36.86
N ASP A 778 57.44 -61.36 -36.77
CA ASP A 778 56.49 -62.04 -35.88
C ASP A 778 55.00 -61.72 -36.15
N GLY A 779 54.68 -60.95 -37.19
CA GLY A 779 53.31 -60.72 -37.65
C GLY A 779 52.74 -61.95 -38.34
N SER A 780 51.46 -62.25 -38.10
CA SER A 780 50.79 -63.47 -38.58
C SER A 780 49.57 -63.14 -39.43
N VAL A 781 49.56 -63.59 -40.68
CA VAL A 781 48.43 -63.44 -41.61
C VAL A 781 48.03 -64.79 -42.22
N ILE A 782 46.73 -65.10 -42.21
CA ILE A 782 46.18 -66.30 -42.85
C ILE A 782 45.10 -65.96 -43.87
N ASN A 783 44.99 -66.76 -44.93
CA ASN A 783 43.93 -66.68 -45.94
C ASN A 783 43.82 -65.27 -46.57
N THR A 784 44.85 -64.84 -47.29
CA THR A 784 44.84 -63.55 -48.01
C THR A 784 44.61 -63.79 -49.49
N THR A 785 43.60 -63.15 -50.09
CA THR A 785 43.39 -63.14 -51.54
C THR A 785 43.94 -61.84 -52.12
N ILE A 786 44.69 -61.89 -53.22
CA ILE A 786 45.23 -60.74 -53.94
C ILE A 786 44.63 -60.73 -55.35
N GLU A 787 43.96 -59.63 -55.72
CA GLU A 787 43.30 -59.49 -57.03
C GLU A 787 43.84 -58.33 -57.88
N GLY A 788 44.82 -57.58 -57.35
CA GLY A 788 45.49 -56.48 -58.04
C GLY A 788 46.50 -55.66 -57.24
N GLY A 789 46.59 -55.85 -55.91
CA GLY A 789 47.57 -55.15 -55.05
C GLY A 789 48.86 -55.92 -54.75
N LEU A 790 49.50 -55.54 -53.62
CA LEU A 790 50.78 -56.08 -53.14
C LEU A 790 50.65 -56.66 -51.72
N GLN A 791 51.28 -57.80 -51.44
CA GLN A 791 51.56 -58.29 -50.09
C GLN A 791 53.08 -58.35 -49.86
N THR A 792 53.62 -57.48 -49.01
CA THR A 792 55.04 -57.48 -48.64
C THR A 792 55.25 -58.18 -47.30
N VAL A 793 55.99 -59.28 -47.31
CA VAL A 793 56.41 -60.03 -46.11
C VAL A 793 57.87 -59.66 -45.80
N PHE A 794 58.09 -59.02 -44.66
CA PHE A 794 59.43 -58.64 -44.19
C PHE A 794 60.09 -59.75 -43.35
N GLY A 795 61.37 -59.56 -43.00
CA GLY A 795 62.11 -60.50 -42.17
C GLY A 795 61.38 -60.82 -40.85
N GLY A 796 61.21 -62.11 -40.56
CA GLY A 796 60.47 -62.65 -39.41
C GLY A 796 58.94 -62.68 -39.57
N GLY A 797 58.36 -62.04 -40.59
CA GLY A 797 56.91 -62.06 -40.83
C GLY A 797 56.44 -63.39 -41.42
N SER A 798 55.19 -63.78 -41.11
CA SER A 798 54.62 -65.07 -41.50
C SER A 798 53.25 -64.92 -42.18
N VAL A 799 53.13 -65.46 -43.39
CA VAL A 799 51.86 -65.56 -44.13
C VAL A 799 51.55 -67.00 -44.55
N SER A 800 50.28 -67.40 -44.51
CA SER A 800 49.82 -68.74 -44.90
C SER A 800 48.52 -68.70 -45.70
N GLY A 801 48.38 -69.58 -46.70
CA GLY A 801 47.16 -69.74 -47.49
C GLY A 801 46.86 -68.51 -48.37
N THR A 802 47.89 -67.92 -48.99
CA THR A 802 47.70 -66.73 -49.84
C THR A 802 47.27 -67.13 -51.26
N LEU A 803 46.22 -66.52 -51.80
CA LEU A 803 45.69 -66.77 -53.14
C LEU A 803 45.94 -65.55 -54.04
N ILE A 804 46.86 -65.66 -55.00
CA ILE A 804 47.23 -64.58 -55.93
C ILE A 804 46.48 -64.77 -57.25
N ASN A 805 45.32 -64.13 -57.37
CA ASN A 805 44.54 -64.07 -58.62
C ASN A 805 45.16 -63.10 -59.62
N ASN A 806 45.54 -61.89 -59.18
CA ASN A 806 46.47 -60.98 -59.86
C ASN A 806 47.25 -60.18 -58.80
N GLY A 807 48.29 -59.44 -59.19
CA GLY A 807 49.12 -58.64 -58.27
C GLY A 807 50.42 -59.34 -57.87
N GLU A 808 51.03 -58.94 -56.75
CA GLU A 808 52.34 -59.45 -56.30
C GLU A 808 52.35 -59.84 -54.80
N GLN A 809 53.05 -60.92 -54.46
CA GLN A 809 53.55 -61.19 -53.10
C GLN A 809 55.08 -61.06 -53.08
N ARG A 810 55.64 -60.26 -52.17
CA ARG A 810 57.09 -60.02 -52.02
C ARG A 810 57.59 -60.59 -50.70
N VAL A 811 58.36 -61.67 -50.75
CA VAL A 811 58.93 -62.32 -49.56
C VAL A 811 60.39 -61.88 -49.39
N SER A 812 60.65 -61.08 -48.37
CA SER A 812 61.97 -60.55 -48.04
C SER A 812 62.84 -61.59 -47.34
N SER A 813 64.15 -61.32 -47.24
CA SER A 813 65.11 -62.21 -46.58
C SER A 813 64.70 -62.46 -45.12
N GLY A 814 64.55 -63.73 -44.74
CA GLY A 814 64.06 -64.16 -43.43
C GLY A 814 62.54 -64.03 -43.20
N GLY A 815 61.76 -63.56 -44.18
CA GLY A 815 60.29 -63.64 -44.16
C GLY A 815 59.81 -65.04 -44.56
N SER A 816 58.56 -65.39 -44.22
CA SER A 816 57.99 -66.72 -44.43
C SER A 816 56.63 -66.68 -45.13
N ALA A 817 56.50 -67.37 -46.26
CA ALA A 817 55.23 -67.60 -46.95
C ALA A 817 54.97 -69.10 -47.15
N VAL A 818 53.77 -69.54 -46.79
CA VAL A 818 53.36 -70.96 -46.80
C VAL A 818 52.06 -71.12 -47.59
N ASP A 819 51.94 -72.21 -48.35
CA ASP A 819 50.73 -72.59 -49.09
C ASP A 819 50.15 -71.46 -49.97
N THR A 820 51.02 -70.79 -50.73
CA THR A 820 50.61 -69.72 -51.65
C THR A 820 50.16 -70.31 -53.00
N THR A 821 48.96 -69.98 -53.47
CA THR A 821 48.42 -70.42 -54.76
C THR A 821 48.40 -69.27 -55.75
N ILE A 822 48.96 -69.44 -56.95
CA ILE A 822 49.07 -68.42 -57.98
C ILE A 822 48.21 -68.81 -59.20
N ASN A 823 47.30 -67.92 -59.59
CA ASN A 823 46.37 -68.08 -60.71
C ASN A 823 46.57 -67.04 -61.84
N GLY A 824 47.28 -65.94 -61.59
CA GLY A 824 47.52 -64.87 -62.58
C GLY A 824 48.37 -63.70 -62.08
N GLY A 825 49.21 -63.91 -61.07
CA GLY A 825 50.09 -62.86 -60.50
C GLY A 825 51.52 -63.35 -60.23
N LEU A 826 52.28 -62.59 -59.46
CA LEU A 826 53.69 -62.83 -59.20
C LEU A 826 53.98 -63.13 -57.71
N GLN A 827 54.95 -63.99 -57.45
CA GLN A 827 55.59 -64.12 -56.14
C GLN A 827 57.10 -63.88 -56.31
N THR A 828 57.62 -62.85 -55.64
CA THR A 828 59.04 -62.46 -55.73
C THR A 828 59.73 -62.70 -54.40
N VAL A 829 60.77 -63.53 -54.39
CA VAL A 829 61.55 -63.89 -53.20
C VAL A 829 62.92 -63.21 -53.24
N PHE A 830 63.31 -62.55 -52.15
CA PHE A 830 64.55 -61.78 -52.05
C PHE A 830 65.46 -62.34 -50.94
N GLY A 831 66.71 -62.69 -51.27
CA GLY A 831 67.66 -63.24 -50.29
C GLY A 831 67.20 -64.57 -49.71
N ASP A 832 67.42 -64.78 -48.40
CA ASP A 832 67.04 -65.98 -47.67
C ASP A 832 65.54 -65.96 -47.26
N GLY A 833 64.65 -65.58 -48.20
CA GLY A 833 63.20 -65.62 -47.99
C GLY A 833 62.68 -67.04 -48.02
N ASN A 834 61.94 -67.46 -46.99
CA ASN A 834 61.43 -68.82 -46.88
C ASN A 834 60.06 -68.93 -47.58
N VAL A 835 59.98 -69.74 -48.64
CA VAL A 835 58.72 -70.04 -49.33
C VAL A 835 58.52 -71.54 -49.43
N SER A 836 57.34 -72.01 -49.03
CA SER A 836 56.97 -73.43 -49.06
C SER A 836 55.51 -73.63 -49.47
N GLY A 837 55.16 -74.83 -49.93
CA GLY A 837 53.80 -75.18 -50.34
C GLY A 837 53.23 -74.41 -51.54
N THR A 838 54.06 -73.66 -52.28
CA THR A 838 53.56 -72.79 -53.36
C THR A 838 53.11 -73.60 -54.59
N LEU A 839 51.90 -73.32 -55.06
CA LEU A 839 51.23 -73.93 -56.21
C LEU A 839 51.02 -72.87 -57.29
N ILE A 840 51.44 -73.15 -58.52
CA ILE A 840 51.22 -72.26 -59.68
C ILE A 840 50.28 -72.96 -60.66
N ASN A 841 49.06 -72.43 -60.81
CA ASN A 841 48.05 -72.93 -61.73
C ASN A 841 48.13 -72.22 -63.09
N ASN A 842 48.37 -70.90 -63.06
CA ASN A 842 48.78 -70.05 -64.18
C ASN A 842 49.51 -68.83 -63.58
N GLY A 843 50.52 -68.32 -64.27
CA GLY A 843 51.42 -67.24 -63.81
C GLY A 843 52.78 -67.36 -64.47
#